data_AF-A0AAV4IBK1-F1
#
_entry.id   AF-A0AAV4IBK1-F1
#
_cell.length_a   1.000
_cell.length_b   1.000
_cell.length_c   1.000
_cell.angle_alpha   90.00
_cell.angle_beta   90.00
_cell.angle_gamma   90.00
#
_symmetry.space_group_name_H-M   'P 1'
#
loop_
_entity.id
_entity.type
_entity.pdbx_description
1 polymer ?
#
loop_
_entity_poly.entity_id
_entity_poly.type
_entity_poly.pdbx_seq_one_letter_code
_entity_poly.pdbx_strand_id
1 'polypeptide(L)'
;LYLLCSQEADQVDEEDRAGLACWKLKKWAVHILARIFERYGSPGNVTKEYTEFSEWYLKTFSNGVLNVLLKLLDGYRQKMYVAPRILQQTLNYVNQGISHAFSWKFIKPHMQDEELWVNDPHEYIRIKYDVFEDFLSPVMAAQTVFHSATSKRKEVLDKAMEFCMSILITATSTPRQRDGALHMVGAVAEVLLKRKMYKDKAEEMLVNHVFPAFSSEHGFLRARACWVIRYFSEMKFRSEQVLHHAVELVKAALCGDKDLPVRVEAAIAIQMLITEQEKAKNHIQPFVKPVILELLNVIRETENDDLTGVMQKLVCTYVEEVIPIAVEMMSHLAQTFAQVIESDSDGSEEKAITALGILNTMETILNVMEDQKEVLNANIGEDAEVHAAKLLEVILLQCPGKLDHVLGSFVELVLQRLTREVLTSELRTMCLQVVIAGMYYNTPLLFDTLTKVQMPNVQGSILNHFLKQWLHDSDSFLGLHDRKISVLGLCALLSMVGQRPQEVTEVAPQILPAALVLFQGLKRAYASRANEEESDSDDDDDDDEEAYDGTVLSSDEDEIDETSQQYLERLEKAQNRDADGYSDDCTDDGAEETALESYTTTLDSENCPIDEYSTFKNILTNLPNQDSGWYQLLMSGLEQSQMKDIEEVFKLAEQRKAAADSKKIEEGGGYAFTNRQVPTSFNFGSG
;
A
#
# COMPACT_ATOMS: atom_id res chain seq x y z
N LEU A 1 -27.20 44.56 -5.17
CA LEU A 1 -26.73 43.15 -5.33
C LEU A 1 -25.54 42.81 -4.44
N TYR A 2 -24.50 43.66 -4.29
CA TYR A 2 -23.41 43.42 -3.31
C TYR A 2 -23.89 43.38 -1.85
N LEU A 3 -24.82 44.27 -1.48
CA LEU A 3 -25.32 44.42 -0.10
C LEU A 3 -26.25 43.30 0.38
N LEU A 4 -26.87 42.52 -0.52
CA LEU A 4 -27.89 41.53 -0.15
C LEU A 4 -27.29 40.23 0.41
N CYS A 5 -26.14 39.76 -0.11
CA CYS A 5 -25.53 38.52 0.39
C CYS A 5 -24.79 38.69 1.74
N SER A 6 -24.30 39.89 2.05
CA SER A 6 -23.53 40.13 3.29
C SER A 6 -24.43 40.00 4.53
N GLN A 7 -25.67 40.48 4.44
CA GLN A 7 -26.62 40.41 5.56
C GLN A 7 -27.13 38.99 5.85
N GLU A 8 -27.21 38.12 4.84
CA GLU A 8 -27.58 36.70 4.99
C GLU A 8 -26.39 35.85 5.45
N ALA A 9 -25.16 36.20 5.06
CA ALA A 9 -23.95 35.47 5.47
C ALA A 9 -23.60 35.67 6.95
N ASP A 10 -23.92 36.83 7.53
CA ASP A 10 -23.70 37.12 8.96
C ASP A 10 -24.67 36.34 9.89
N GLN A 11 -25.69 35.68 9.35
CA GLN A 11 -26.71 34.93 10.10
C GLN A 11 -26.47 33.41 10.10
N VAL A 12 -25.40 32.94 9.46
CA VAL A 12 -25.08 31.53 9.27
C VAL A 12 -23.63 31.26 9.68
N ASP A 13 -23.36 30.09 10.26
CA ASP A 13 -22.03 29.66 10.68
C ASP A 13 -21.05 29.64 9.49
N GLU A 14 -19.77 29.91 9.79
CA GLU A 14 -18.75 30.24 8.79
C GLU A 14 -18.52 29.12 7.75
N GLU A 15 -18.72 27.87 8.16
CA GLU A 15 -18.63 26.66 7.35
C GLU A 15 -19.78 26.55 6.32
N ASP A 16 -20.98 26.98 6.70
CA ASP A 16 -22.19 26.89 5.88
C ASP A 16 -22.37 28.07 4.93
N ARG A 17 -21.64 29.17 5.14
CA ARG A 17 -21.72 30.38 4.30
C ARG A 17 -21.45 30.11 2.83
N ALA A 18 -20.56 29.17 2.50
CA ALA A 18 -20.26 28.80 1.11
C ALA A 18 -21.44 28.11 0.39
N GLY A 19 -22.37 27.53 1.17
CA GLY A 19 -23.54 26.79 0.70
C GLY A 19 -24.70 27.65 0.23
N LEU A 20 -24.72 28.95 0.58
CA LEU A 20 -25.81 29.88 0.24
C LEU A 20 -26.02 29.99 -1.27
N ALA A 21 -27.28 30.05 -1.69
CA ALA A 21 -27.67 30.12 -3.10
C ALA A 21 -26.99 31.28 -3.85
N CYS A 22 -26.81 32.41 -3.16
CA CYS A 22 -26.20 33.59 -3.75
C CYS A 22 -24.68 33.41 -4.00
N TRP A 23 -23.98 32.63 -3.17
CA TRP A 23 -22.57 32.27 -3.39
C TRP A 23 -22.42 31.18 -4.45
N LYS A 24 -23.33 30.19 -4.50
CA LYS A 24 -23.37 29.18 -5.58
C LYS A 24 -23.55 29.81 -6.96
N LEU A 25 -24.45 30.80 -7.10
CA LEU A 25 -24.66 31.51 -8.37
C LEU A 25 -23.42 32.33 -8.78
N LYS A 26 -22.83 33.08 -7.84
CA LYS A 26 -21.60 33.85 -8.11
C LYS A 26 -20.43 32.95 -8.49
N LYS A 27 -20.27 31.79 -7.85
CA LYS A 27 -19.27 30.77 -8.20
C LYS A 27 -19.34 30.37 -9.67
N TRP A 28 -20.52 29.95 -10.13
CA TRP A 28 -20.69 29.52 -11.52
C TRP A 28 -20.54 30.67 -12.52
N ALA A 29 -21.02 31.87 -12.19
CA ALA A 29 -20.84 33.04 -13.04
C ALA A 29 -19.36 33.40 -13.24
N VAL A 30 -18.57 33.46 -12.15
CA VAL A 30 -17.13 33.76 -12.23
C VAL A 30 -16.37 32.62 -12.91
N HIS A 31 -16.73 31.37 -12.65
CA HIS A 31 -16.11 30.21 -13.30
C HIS A 31 -16.30 30.23 -14.83
N ILE A 32 -17.53 30.50 -15.30
CA ILE A 32 -17.81 30.62 -16.74
C ILE A 32 -17.01 31.77 -17.35
N LEU A 33 -16.96 32.92 -16.68
CA LEU A 33 -16.16 34.07 -17.15
C LEU A 33 -14.67 33.73 -17.24
N ALA A 34 -14.11 33.07 -16.23
CA ALA A 34 -12.72 32.62 -16.22
C ALA A 34 -12.44 31.65 -17.37
N ARG A 35 -13.32 30.67 -17.60
CA ARG A 35 -13.17 29.68 -18.68
C ARG A 35 -13.28 30.30 -20.07
N ILE A 36 -14.20 31.25 -20.26
CA ILE A 36 -14.31 31.98 -21.54
C ILE A 36 -13.03 32.76 -21.81
N PHE A 37 -12.49 33.46 -20.81
CA PHE A 37 -11.27 34.24 -20.99
C PHE A 37 -10.04 33.35 -21.22
N GLU A 38 -9.95 32.23 -20.50
CA GLU A 38 -8.90 31.22 -20.66
C GLU A 38 -8.89 30.62 -22.07
N ARG A 39 -10.03 30.05 -22.52
CA ARG A 39 -10.10 29.24 -23.74
C ARG A 39 -10.31 30.02 -25.03
N TYR A 40 -11.00 31.16 -24.97
CA TYR A 40 -11.47 31.87 -26.16
C TYR A 40 -11.14 33.36 -26.15
N GLY A 41 -10.97 33.96 -24.97
CA GLY A 41 -10.85 35.41 -24.81
C GLY A 41 -9.42 35.96 -24.75
N SER A 42 -8.39 35.12 -24.89
CA SER A 42 -6.99 35.47 -24.63
C SER A 42 -6.14 35.50 -25.90
N PRO A 43 -5.90 36.68 -26.51
CA PRO A 43 -5.14 36.79 -27.75
C PRO A 43 -3.76 36.13 -27.68
N GLY A 44 -3.46 35.25 -28.64
CA GLY A 44 -2.19 34.51 -28.69
C GLY A 44 -2.19 33.16 -27.95
N ASN A 45 -3.23 32.87 -27.15
CA ASN A 45 -3.40 31.58 -26.46
C ASN A 45 -4.65 30.80 -26.95
N VAL A 46 -5.22 31.20 -28.10
CA VAL A 46 -6.44 30.61 -28.67
C VAL A 46 -6.15 29.95 -30.01
N THR A 47 -6.99 28.99 -30.43
CA THR A 47 -6.93 28.43 -31.78
C THR A 47 -7.28 29.51 -32.82
N LYS A 48 -6.82 29.33 -34.06
CA LYS A 48 -6.94 30.36 -35.12
C LYS A 48 -8.38 30.87 -35.32
N GLU A 49 -9.37 29.99 -35.16
CA GLU A 49 -10.79 30.27 -35.31
C GLU A 49 -11.33 31.30 -34.30
N TYR A 50 -10.71 31.42 -33.12
CA TYR A 50 -11.15 32.34 -32.07
C TYR A 50 -10.29 33.61 -31.97
N THR A 51 -9.37 33.84 -32.91
CA THR A 51 -8.47 35.00 -32.86
C THR A 51 -9.23 36.33 -32.83
N GLU A 52 -10.20 36.52 -33.74
CA GLU A 52 -11.02 37.74 -33.79
C GLU A 52 -11.85 37.93 -32.53
N PHE A 53 -12.46 36.85 -32.02
CA PHE A 53 -13.23 36.88 -30.79
C PHE A 53 -12.35 37.24 -29.58
N SER A 54 -11.13 36.70 -29.50
CA SER A 54 -10.21 36.95 -28.40
C SER A 54 -9.80 38.43 -28.31
N GLU A 55 -9.51 39.06 -29.46
CA GLU A 55 -9.15 40.48 -29.50
C GLU A 55 -10.33 41.38 -29.13
N TRP A 56 -11.53 41.03 -29.60
CA TRP A 56 -12.75 41.75 -29.27
C TRP A 56 -13.11 41.60 -27.79
N TYR A 57 -13.05 40.37 -27.25
CA TYR A 57 -13.35 40.06 -25.86
C TYR A 57 -12.41 40.81 -24.91
N LEU A 58 -11.10 40.78 -25.20
CA LEU A 58 -10.11 41.51 -24.41
C LEU A 58 -10.40 43.01 -24.39
N LYS A 59 -10.70 43.64 -25.54
CA LYS A 59 -10.93 45.10 -25.62
C LYS A 59 -12.28 45.54 -25.03
N THR A 60 -13.30 44.70 -25.15
CA THR A 60 -14.70 45.10 -24.90
C THR A 60 -15.22 44.62 -23.55
N PHE A 61 -14.93 43.37 -23.18
CA PHE A 61 -15.53 42.71 -22.02
C PHE A 61 -14.60 42.65 -20.81
N SER A 62 -13.29 42.43 -21.02
CA SER A 62 -12.35 42.19 -19.92
C SER A 62 -12.29 43.33 -18.90
N ASN A 63 -12.43 44.59 -19.34
CA ASN A 63 -12.40 45.76 -18.44
C ASN A 63 -13.59 45.76 -17.46
N GLY A 64 -14.81 45.53 -17.96
CA GLY A 64 -16.00 45.50 -17.10
C GLY A 64 -15.92 44.38 -16.07
N VAL A 65 -15.47 43.19 -16.49
CA VAL A 65 -15.30 42.04 -15.62
C VAL A 65 -14.20 42.29 -14.58
N LEU A 66 -13.02 42.76 -14.99
CA LEU A 66 -11.91 43.05 -14.07
C LEU A 66 -12.30 44.07 -13.00
N ASN A 67 -13.04 45.14 -13.33
CA ASN A 67 -13.48 46.11 -12.33
C ASN A 67 -14.43 45.51 -11.27
N VAL A 68 -15.30 44.58 -11.67
CA VAL A 68 -16.21 43.89 -10.73
C VAL A 68 -15.44 42.91 -9.85
N LEU A 69 -14.52 42.18 -10.45
CA LEU A 69 -13.67 41.19 -9.78
C LEU A 69 -12.66 41.85 -8.82
N LEU A 70 -12.06 42.98 -9.19
CA LEU A 70 -11.17 43.74 -8.31
C LEU A 70 -11.92 44.35 -7.12
N LYS A 71 -13.18 44.75 -7.28
CA LYS A 71 -14.04 45.14 -6.15
C LYS A 71 -14.35 43.97 -5.21
N LEU A 72 -14.40 42.75 -5.74
CA LEU A 72 -14.62 41.54 -4.96
C LEU A 72 -13.40 41.21 -4.11
N LEU A 73 -12.20 41.34 -4.69
CA LEU A 73 -10.94 41.24 -3.96
C LEU A 73 -10.76 42.37 -2.94
N ASP A 74 -11.15 43.61 -3.27
CA ASP A 74 -11.13 44.73 -2.32
C ASP A 74 -12.10 44.52 -1.16
N GLY A 75 -13.26 43.94 -1.43
CA GLY A 75 -14.22 43.56 -0.39
C GLY A 75 -13.66 42.50 0.56
N TYR A 76 -12.98 41.48 0.03
CA TYR A 76 -12.26 40.50 0.83
C TYR A 76 -11.15 41.14 1.67
N ARG A 77 -10.36 42.05 1.07
CA ARG A 77 -9.33 42.83 1.77
C ARG A 77 -9.89 43.66 2.94
N GLN A 78 -11.13 44.15 2.81
CA GLN A 78 -11.84 44.86 3.88
C GLN A 78 -12.47 43.93 4.93
N LYS A 79 -12.09 42.63 4.95
CA LYS A 79 -12.60 41.58 5.83
C LYS A 79 -14.07 41.24 5.64
N MET A 80 -14.66 41.51 4.47
CA MET A 80 -15.96 40.95 4.13
C MET A 80 -15.79 39.49 3.68
N TYR A 81 -16.67 38.61 4.16
CA TYR A 81 -16.64 37.21 3.74
C TYR A 81 -16.83 37.09 2.22
N VAL A 82 -15.95 36.31 1.59
CA VAL A 82 -16.06 35.91 0.20
C VAL A 82 -15.76 34.42 0.12
N ALA A 83 -16.63 33.64 -0.51
CA ALA A 83 -16.43 32.20 -0.62
C ALA A 83 -15.08 31.87 -1.30
N PRO A 84 -14.26 30.95 -0.74
CA PRO A 84 -12.91 30.65 -1.24
C PRO A 84 -12.84 30.33 -2.74
N ARG A 85 -13.78 29.51 -3.25
CA ARG A 85 -13.84 29.16 -4.68
C ARG A 85 -14.07 30.37 -5.58
N ILE A 86 -14.76 31.40 -5.11
CA ILE A 86 -14.96 32.63 -5.88
C ILE A 86 -13.68 33.47 -5.88
N LEU A 87 -12.99 33.58 -4.74
CA LEU A 87 -11.68 34.24 -4.68
C LEU A 87 -10.71 33.60 -5.66
N GLN A 88 -10.65 32.27 -5.64
CA GLN A 88 -9.78 31.52 -6.51
C GLN A 88 -10.10 31.72 -8.01
N GLN A 89 -11.36 31.59 -8.43
CA GLN A 89 -11.75 31.81 -9.83
C GLN A 89 -11.57 33.29 -10.26
N THR A 90 -11.74 34.22 -9.31
CA THR A 90 -11.47 35.64 -9.51
C THR A 90 -9.98 35.88 -9.78
N LEU A 91 -9.10 35.30 -8.96
CA LEU A 91 -7.66 35.38 -9.13
C LEU A 91 -7.20 34.71 -10.44
N ASN A 92 -7.81 33.59 -10.84
CA ASN A 92 -7.53 32.95 -12.14
C ASN A 92 -7.86 33.87 -13.32
N TYR A 93 -9.00 34.57 -13.27
CA TYR A 93 -9.36 35.55 -14.31
C TYR A 93 -8.34 36.71 -14.36
N VAL A 94 -7.95 37.22 -13.19
CA VAL A 94 -6.93 38.29 -13.08
C VAL A 94 -5.58 37.81 -13.62
N ASN A 95 -5.17 36.57 -13.33
CA ASN A 95 -3.94 35.97 -13.85
C ASN A 95 -3.89 35.97 -15.38
N GLN A 96 -4.99 35.57 -16.02
CA GLN A 96 -5.10 35.61 -17.48
C GLN A 96 -5.00 37.04 -18.01
N GLY A 97 -5.61 38.00 -17.29
CA GLY A 97 -5.52 39.43 -17.59
C GLY A 97 -4.11 40.01 -17.46
N ILE A 98 -3.25 39.47 -16.60
CA ILE A 98 -1.86 39.95 -16.44
C ILE A 98 -1.03 39.71 -17.70
N SER A 99 -1.34 38.68 -18.49
CA SER A 99 -0.61 38.35 -19.72
C SER A 99 -0.79 39.42 -20.82
N HIS A 100 -1.90 40.17 -20.81
CA HIS A 100 -2.22 41.14 -21.88
C HIS A 100 -1.98 42.60 -21.47
N ALA A 101 -1.29 43.36 -22.32
CA ALA A 101 -0.93 44.74 -22.02
C ALA A 101 -2.16 45.68 -21.87
N PHE A 102 -3.27 45.32 -22.52
CA PHE A 102 -4.54 46.06 -22.43
C PHE A 102 -5.15 45.95 -21.03
N SER A 103 -5.38 44.74 -20.52
CA SER A 103 -5.98 44.48 -19.21
C SER A 103 -5.06 44.88 -18.05
N TRP A 104 -3.74 44.81 -18.24
CA TRP A 104 -2.76 45.23 -17.22
C TRP A 104 -2.96 46.70 -16.77
N LYS A 105 -3.41 47.59 -17.65
CA LYS A 105 -3.68 49.01 -17.31
C LYS A 105 -4.69 49.16 -16.17
N PHE A 106 -5.61 48.22 -16.05
CA PHE A 106 -6.68 48.24 -15.05
C PHE A 106 -6.31 47.46 -13.78
N ILE A 107 -5.39 46.50 -13.86
CA ILE A 107 -4.95 45.67 -12.73
C ILE A 107 -3.83 46.37 -11.92
N LYS A 108 -2.92 47.07 -12.60
CA LYS A 108 -1.75 47.76 -12.02
C LYS A 108 -2.05 48.60 -10.76
N PRO A 109 -3.17 49.35 -10.63
CA PRO A 109 -3.43 50.20 -9.46
C PRO A 109 -3.80 49.45 -8.18
N HIS A 110 -4.12 48.15 -8.25
CA HIS A 110 -4.80 47.42 -7.16
C HIS A 110 -3.93 46.37 -6.44
N MET A 111 -2.62 46.30 -6.70
CA MET A 111 -1.74 45.22 -6.20
C MET A 111 -1.09 45.48 -4.82
N GLN A 112 -1.84 45.96 -3.80
CA GLN A 112 -1.29 46.15 -2.45
C GLN A 112 -2.18 45.57 -1.31
N ASP A 113 -1.48 44.90 -0.37
CA ASP A 113 -1.78 44.44 1.00
C ASP A 113 -2.68 43.20 1.26
N GLU A 114 -2.79 42.81 2.55
CA GLU A 114 -2.10 41.72 3.28
C GLU A 114 -3.07 40.84 4.15
N GLU A 115 -2.77 39.53 4.22
CA GLU A 115 -3.02 38.42 5.18
C GLU A 115 -4.34 38.12 5.93
N LEU A 116 -4.67 36.80 5.99
CA LEU A 116 -4.90 36.05 7.24
C LEU A 116 -4.83 34.50 7.04
N TRP A 117 -4.32 33.75 8.03
CA TRP A 117 -4.57 32.29 8.22
C TRP A 117 -4.29 31.81 9.66
N VAL A 118 -5.20 31.02 10.23
CA VAL A 118 -4.97 30.06 11.34
C VAL A 118 -6.00 28.91 11.23
N ASN A 119 -5.54 27.65 11.28
CA ASN A 119 -5.99 26.58 12.20
C ASN A 119 -5.36 25.21 11.82
N ASP A 120 -5.10 24.41 12.87
CA ASP A 120 -4.64 23.00 12.94
C ASP A 120 -3.33 22.62 12.17
N PRO A 121 -2.22 22.26 12.85
CA PRO A 121 -0.97 21.82 12.22
C PRO A 121 -1.03 20.52 11.39
N HIS A 122 -1.82 19.53 11.79
CA HIS A 122 -1.94 18.26 11.04
C HIS A 122 -2.81 18.49 9.80
N GLU A 123 -3.91 19.23 9.97
CA GLU A 123 -4.74 19.65 8.84
C GLU A 123 -3.99 20.64 7.93
N TYR A 124 -3.10 21.49 8.45
CA TYR A 124 -2.24 22.36 7.65
C TYR A 124 -1.29 21.56 6.76
N ILE A 125 -0.67 20.49 7.28
CA ILE A 125 0.17 19.60 6.47
C ILE A 125 -0.70 18.92 5.42
N ARG A 126 -1.84 18.34 5.81
CA ARG A 126 -2.77 17.69 4.89
C ARG A 126 -3.23 18.62 3.77
N ILE A 127 -3.78 19.80 4.09
CA ILE A 127 -4.29 20.79 3.11
C ILE A 127 -3.18 21.32 2.21
N LYS A 128 -1.98 21.56 2.75
CA LYS A 128 -0.87 22.14 1.97
C LYS A 128 -0.28 21.16 0.97
N TYR A 129 -0.31 19.86 1.27
CA TYR A 129 0.30 18.81 0.47
C TYR A 129 -0.73 17.93 -0.27
N ASP A 130 -2.03 18.20 -0.09
CA ASP A 130 -3.08 17.62 -0.90
C ASP A 130 -3.07 18.22 -2.32
N VAL A 131 -2.82 17.34 -3.30
CA VAL A 131 -2.75 17.63 -4.74
C VAL A 131 -4.05 18.27 -5.26
N PHE A 132 -5.20 17.99 -4.64
CA PHE A 132 -6.51 18.51 -5.06
C PHE A 132 -6.86 19.87 -4.43
N GLU A 133 -6.43 20.14 -3.19
CA GLU A 133 -6.58 21.45 -2.51
C GLU A 133 -5.74 22.56 -3.17
N ASP A 134 -4.61 22.21 -3.79
CA ASP A 134 -3.80 23.14 -4.59
C ASP A 134 -4.60 23.79 -5.74
N PHE A 135 -5.56 23.05 -6.33
CA PHE A 135 -6.49 23.54 -7.35
C PHE A 135 -7.69 24.29 -6.78
N LEU A 136 -7.75 24.56 -5.48
CA LEU A 136 -8.85 25.25 -4.79
C LEU A 136 -8.34 26.46 -3.95
N SER A 137 -7.07 26.44 -3.54
CA SER A 137 -6.45 27.43 -2.65
C SER A 137 -6.37 28.86 -3.24
N PRO A 138 -6.97 29.87 -2.57
CA PRO A 138 -6.81 31.28 -2.93
C PRO A 138 -5.36 31.77 -2.80
N VAL A 139 -4.56 31.20 -1.90
CA VAL A 139 -3.16 31.57 -1.68
C VAL A 139 -2.31 31.14 -2.89
N MET A 140 -2.50 29.91 -3.39
CA MET A 140 -1.79 29.42 -4.58
C MET A 140 -2.19 30.19 -5.83
N ALA A 141 -3.47 30.55 -5.96
CA ALA A 141 -3.94 31.42 -7.04
C ALA A 141 -3.29 32.82 -6.96
N ALA A 142 -3.19 33.42 -5.77
CA ALA A 142 -2.53 34.71 -5.55
C ALA A 142 -1.02 34.63 -5.84
N GLN A 143 -0.36 33.55 -5.42
CA GLN A 143 1.04 33.27 -5.73
C GLN A 143 1.27 33.20 -7.23
N THR A 144 0.41 32.50 -7.96
CA THR A 144 0.50 32.35 -9.43
C THR A 144 0.31 33.69 -10.15
N VAL A 145 -0.66 34.50 -9.71
CA VAL A 145 -0.88 35.88 -10.18
C VAL A 145 0.37 36.73 -9.95
N PHE A 146 0.92 36.67 -8.74
CA PHE A 146 2.11 37.44 -8.36
C PHE A 146 3.34 37.04 -9.17
N HIS A 147 3.62 35.74 -9.30
CA HIS A 147 4.70 35.21 -10.12
C HIS A 147 4.55 35.66 -11.59
N SER A 148 3.34 35.55 -12.15
CA SER A 148 3.06 36.00 -13.53
C SER A 148 3.27 37.50 -13.71
N ALA A 149 2.86 38.32 -12.73
CA ALA A 149 3.03 39.77 -12.77
C ALA A 149 4.51 40.16 -12.75
N THR A 150 5.29 39.58 -11.84
CA THR A 150 6.72 39.88 -11.69
C THR A 150 7.57 39.40 -12.86
N SER A 151 7.20 38.26 -13.46
CA SER A 151 7.89 37.70 -14.63
C SER A 151 7.58 38.48 -15.92
N LYS A 152 6.31 38.84 -16.17
CA LYS A 152 5.86 39.41 -17.46
C LYS A 152 5.85 40.94 -17.51
N ARG A 153 5.85 41.65 -16.37
CA ARG A 153 5.69 43.12 -16.34
C ARG A 153 6.92 43.83 -15.76
N LYS A 154 7.37 44.86 -16.48
CA LYS A 154 8.47 45.74 -16.04
C LYS A 154 8.07 46.50 -14.76
N GLU A 155 9.05 46.79 -13.91
CA GLU A 155 8.93 47.50 -12.61
C GLU A 155 8.13 46.80 -11.50
N VAL A 156 7.32 45.77 -11.81
CA VAL A 156 6.52 45.07 -10.80
C VAL A 156 7.43 44.32 -9.82
N LEU A 157 8.41 43.58 -10.35
CA LEU A 157 9.39 42.89 -9.52
C LEU A 157 10.15 43.87 -8.62
N ASP A 158 10.60 45.00 -9.16
CA ASP A 158 11.43 45.94 -8.41
C ASP A 158 10.63 46.58 -7.26
N LYS A 159 9.38 46.99 -7.50
CA LYS A 159 8.49 47.52 -6.47
C LYS A 159 8.06 46.48 -5.44
N ALA A 160 7.80 45.25 -5.88
CA ALA A 160 7.46 44.17 -4.96
C ALA A 160 8.63 43.84 -4.04
N MET A 161 9.85 43.77 -4.56
CA MET A 161 11.04 43.54 -3.76
C MET A 161 11.35 44.73 -2.84
N GLU A 162 11.13 45.97 -3.27
CA GLU A 162 11.24 47.15 -2.39
C GLU A 162 10.26 47.07 -1.20
N PHE A 163 9.01 46.67 -1.47
CA PHE A 163 8.01 46.44 -0.43
C PHE A 163 8.42 45.31 0.53
N CYS A 164 8.78 44.13 0.02
CA CYS A 164 9.22 43.01 0.86
C CYS A 164 10.42 43.39 1.73
N MET A 165 11.43 44.07 1.15
CA MET A 165 12.61 44.51 1.91
C MET A 165 12.25 45.57 2.95
N SER A 166 11.31 46.47 2.67
CA SER A 166 10.84 47.46 3.66
C SER A 166 10.24 46.79 4.90
N ILE A 167 9.50 45.69 4.73
CA ILE A 167 8.93 44.90 5.83
C ILE A 167 10.03 44.14 6.56
N LEU A 168 10.94 43.48 5.84
CA LEU A 168 12.00 42.66 6.44
C LEU A 168 13.04 43.47 7.23
N ILE A 169 13.28 44.73 6.84
CA ILE A 169 14.20 45.64 7.53
C ILE A 169 13.50 46.33 8.72
N THR A 170 12.18 46.50 8.67
CA THR A 170 11.45 47.22 9.72
C THR A 170 11.40 46.38 11.01
N ALA A 171 12.02 46.90 12.08
CA ALA A 171 12.11 46.22 13.36
C ALA A 171 10.74 45.96 14.01
N THR A 172 9.76 46.83 13.76
CA THR A 172 8.39 46.76 14.31
C THR A 172 7.44 45.88 13.48
N SER A 173 7.87 45.34 12.35
CA SER A 173 7.03 44.46 11.53
C SER A 173 6.67 43.21 12.30
N THR A 174 5.40 42.81 12.22
CA THR A 174 4.92 41.65 12.96
C THR A 174 5.51 40.36 12.36
N PRO A 175 5.56 39.26 13.14
CA PRO A 175 6.00 37.96 12.63
C PRO A 175 5.23 37.49 11.40
N ARG A 176 3.94 37.86 11.28
CA ARG A 176 3.09 37.50 10.14
C ARG A 176 3.46 38.28 8.88
N GLN A 177 3.60 39.59 8.99
CA GLN A 177 4.08 40.42 7.87
C GLN A 177 5.44 39.94 7.34
N ARG A 178 6.33 39.48 8.23
CA ARG A 178 7.61 38.88 7.83
C ARG A 178 7.42 37.55 7.10
N ASP A 179 6.49 36.70 7.53
CA ASP A 179 6.13 35.46 6.81
C ASP A 179 5.62 35.76 5.40
N GLY A 180 4.65 36.67 5.27
CA GLY A 180 4.11 37.09 3.98
C GLY A 180 5.19 37.66 3.05
N ALA A 181 6.08 38.51 3.58
CA ALA A 181 7.21 39.04 2.81
C ALA A 181 8.17 37.94 2.34
N LEU A 182 8.51 36.97 3.21
CA LEU A 182 9.37 35.83 2.84
C LEU A 182 8.69 34.89 1.83
N HIS A 183 7.39 34.65 1.96
CA HIS A 183 6.61 33.87 0.99
C HIS A 183 6.63 34.54 -0.38
N MET A 184 6.37 35.85 -0.44
CA MET A 184 6.46 36.61 -1.69
C MET A 184 7.85 36.48 -2.32
N VAL A 185 8.92 36.61 -1.54
CA VAL A 185 10.30 36.47 -2.04
C VAL A 185 10.57 35.07 -2.59
N GLY A 186 10.20 34.01 -1.87
CA GLY A 186 10.40 32.63 -2.36
C GLY A 186 9.54 32.29 -3.58
N ALA A 187 8.32 32.80 -3.67
CA ALA A 187 7.41 32.59 -4.82
C ALA A 187 7.97 33.12 -6.15
N VAL A 188 8.89 34.09 -6.09
CA VAL A 188 9.55 34.67 -7.26
C VAL A 188 11.04 34.35 -7.31
N ALA A 189 11.53 33.39 -6.52
CA ALA A 189 12.93 33.00 -6.47
C ALA A 189 13.50 32.71 -7.86
N GLU A 190 12.81 31.90 -8.67
CA GLU A 190 13.21 31.59 -10.05
C GLU A 190 13.36 32.85 -10.92
N VAL A 191 12.45 33.82 -10.79
CA VAL A 191 12.50 35.10 -11.52
C VAL A 191 13.66 35.96 -11.04
N LEU A 192 13.92 35.97 -9.73
CA LEU A 192 15.04 36.69 -9.12
C LEU A 192 16.39 36.11 -9.58
N LEU A 193 16.53 34.78 -9.60
CA LEU A 193 17.77 34.09 -9.98
C LEU A 193 18.11 34.25 -11.47
N LYS A 194 17.12 34.56 -12.32
CA LYS A 194 17.32 34.92 -13.74
C LYS A 194 17.86 36.35 -13.93
N ARG A 195 17.69 37.25 -12.95
CA ARG A 195 18.14 38.65 -13.04
C ARG A 195 19.44 38.88 -12.27
N LYS A 196 20.50 39.29 -12.98
CA LYS A 196 21.85 39.48 -12.41
C LYS A 196 21.89 40.32 -11.12
N MET A 197 21.19 41.46 -11.10
CA MET A 197 21.16 42.35 -9.92
C MET A 197 20.67 41.65 -8.65
N TYR A 198 19.63 40.80 -8.77
CA TYR A 198 19.06 40.08 -7.63
C TYR A 198 19.86 38.83 -7.29
N LYS A 199 20.30 38.10 -8.32
CA LYS A 199 21.19 36.95 -8.18
C LYS A 199 22.43 37.27 -7.36
N ASP A 200 23.03 38.44 -7.59
CA ASP A 200 24.25 38.86 -6.90
C ASP A 200 24.05 39.22 -5.42
N LYS A 201 22.80 39.50 -5.01
CA LYS A 201 22.39 39.87 -3.64
C LYS A 201 21.60 38.79 -2.93
N ALA A 202 21.23 37.70 -3.60
CA ALA A 202 20.37 36.66 -3.05
C ALA A 202 21.01 35.97 -1.84
N GLU A 203 22.32 35.71 -1.88
CA GLU A 203 23.08 35.15 -0.76
C GLU A 203 23.07 36.07 0.48
N GLU A 204 23.24 37.38 0.28
CA GLU A 204 23.16 38.38 1.36
C GLU A 204 21.74 38.46 1.96
N MET A 205 20.70 38.33 1.11
CA MET A 205 19.31 38.30 1.56
C MET A 205 19.04 37.07 2.45
N LEU A 206 19.53 35.89 2.06
CA LEU A 206 19.39 34.68 2.87
C LEU A 206 20.05 34.86 4.24
N VAL A 207 21.30 35.35 4.26
CA VAL A 207 22.06 35.54 5.50
C VAL A 207 21.40 36.57 6.42
N ASN A 208 20.92 37.68 5.88
CA ASN A 208 20.42 38.79 6.70
C ASN A 208 18.97 38.60 7.16
N HIS A 209 18.14 37.89 6.40
CA HIS A 209 16.69 37.84 6.64
C HIS A 209 16.12 36.43 6.80
N VAL A 210 16.70 35.42 6.16
CA VAL A 210 16.18 34.04 6.22
C VAL A 210 16.84 33.25 7.34
N PHE A 211 18.17 33.30 7.47
CA PHE A 211 18.88 32.55 8.51
C PHE A 211 18.45 32.93 9.93
N PRO A 212 18.25 34.22 10.28
CA PRO A 212 17.76 34.59 11.62
C PRO A 212 16.34 34.08 11.90
N ALA A 213 15.53 33.80 10.87
CA ALA A 213 14.17 33.31 11.05
C ALA A 213 14.12 31.89 11.61
N PHE A 214 15.18 31.09 11.46
CA PHE A 214 15.31 29.76 12.08
C PHE A 214 15.35 29.83 13.62
N SER A 215 15.72 30.96 14.21
CA SER A 215 15.72 31.15 15.66
C SER A 215 14.44 31.81 16.19
N SER A 216 13.42 31.98 15.35
CA SER A 216 12.11 32.54 15.75
C SER A 216 11.39 31.63 16.73
N GLU A 217 10.70 32.20 17.73
CA GLU A 217 9.83 31.44 18.64
C GLU A 217 8.63 30.82 17.92
N HIS A 218 8.23 31.40 16.78
CA HIS A 218 7.07 30.97 16.00
C HIS A 218 7.43 29.91 14.94
N GLY A 219 6.80 28.73 15.03
CA GLY A 219 7.04 27.61 14.10
C GLY A 219 6.78 27.93 12.64
N PHE A 220 5.71 28.68 12.32
CA PHE A 220 5.39 29.03 10.93
C PHE A 220 6.51 29.82 10.24
N LEU A 221 7.25 30.67 10.96
CA LEU A 221 8.39 31.40 10.41
C LEU A 221 9.61 30.49 10.18
N ARG A 222 9.83 29.51 11.06
CA ARG A 222 10.91 28.52 10.88
C ARG A 222 10.62 27.61 9.69
N ALA A 223 9.37 27.15 9.55
CA ALA A 223 8.90 26.42 8.38
C ALA A 223 9.04 27.24 7.09
N ARG A 224 8.68 28.54 7.14
CA ARG A 224 8.88 29.46 6.01
C ARG A 224 10.34 29.62 5.64
N ALA A 225 11.23 29.69 6.61
CA ALA A 225 12.66 29.81 6.34
C ALA A 225 13.19 28.57 5.58
N CYS A 226 12.77 27.37 5.99
CA CYS A 226 13.05 26.12 5.27
C CYS A 226 12.50 26.17 3.83
N TRP A 227 11.23 26.59 3.68
CA TRP A 227 10.58 26.76 2.39
C TRP A 227 11.34 27.74 1.49
N VAL A 228 11.79 28.90 1.99
CA VAL A 228 12.57 29.84 1.17
C VAL A 228 13.92 29.22 0.76
N ILE A 229 14.62 28.52 1.67
CA ILE A 229 15.87 27.83 1.32
C ILE A 229 15.64 26.80 0.20
N ARG A 230 14.54 26.03 0.26
CA ARG A 230 14.13 25.09 -0.80
C ARG A 230 14.09 25.77 -2.18
N TYR A 231 13.41 26.91 -2.30
CA TYR A 231 13.26 27.64 -3.58
C TYR A 231 14.53 28.36 -4.05
N PHE A 232 15.46 28.66 -3.13
CA PHE A 232 16.76 29.24 -3.45
C PHE A 232 17.88 28.19 -3.59
N SER A 233 17.56 26.89 -3.49
CA SER A 233 18.55 25.80 -3.58
C SER A 233 19.30 25.77 -4.93
N GLU A 234 18.67 26.18 -6.03
CA GLU A 234 19.31 26.31 -7.36
C GLU A 234 20.32 27.47 -7.43
N MET A 235 20.35 28.36 -6.45
CA MET A 235 21.27 29.49 -6.41
C MET A 235 22.71 29.00 -6.28
N LYS A 236 23.62 29.57 -7.08
CA LYS A 236 25.07 29.32 -6.90
C LYS A 236 25.58 30.10 -5.70
N PHE A 237 25.80 29.42 -4.59
CA PHE A 237 26.46 29.97 -3.40
C PHE A 237 27.90 30.35 -3.73
N ARG A 238 28.28 31.60 -3.47
CA ARG A 238 29.63 32.11 -3.65
C ARG A 238 30.52 31.72 -2.47
N SER A 239 29.97 31.79 -1.26
CA SER A 239 30.65 31.34 -0.04
C SER A 239 30.22 29.94 0.34
N GLU A 240 31.19 29.04 0.45
CA GLU A 240 30.96 27.69 0.99
C GLU A 240 30.52 27.72 2.45
N GLN A 241 30.96 28.72 3.23
CA GLN A 241 30.50 28.89 4.62
C GLN A 241 29.01 29.21 4.70
N VAL A 242 28.47 29.96 3.73
CA VAL A 242 27.04 30.27 3.69
C VAL A 242 26.23 29.05 3.31
N LEU A 243 26.71 28.24 2.35
CA LEU A 243 26.08 26.96 2.03
C LEU A 243 26.12 25.99 3.22
N HIS A 244 27.27 25.86 3.88
CA HIS A 244 27.40 25.03 5.07
C HIS A 244 26.44 25.50 6.17
N HIS A 245 26.35 26.81 6.43
CA HIS A 245 25.43 27.34 7.43
C HIS A 245 23.96 27.09 7.05
N ALA A 246 23.57 27.23 5.78
CA ALA A 246 22.23 26.90 5.31
C ALA A 246 21.90 25.42 5.57
N VAL A 247 22.82 24.51 5.21
CA VAL A 247 22.67 23.07 5.45
C VAL A 247 22.54 22.77 6.95
N GLU A 248 23.37 23.37 7.79
CA GLU A 248 23.31 23.21 9.25
C GLU A 248 21.98 23.68 9.84
N LEU A 249 21.44 24.82 9.38
CA LEU A 249 20.16 25.35 9.83
C LEU A 249 18.99 24.43 9.46
N VAL A 250 18.94 23.97 8.21
CA VAL A 250 17.87 23.06 7.76
C VAL A 250 17.98 21.70 8.44
N LYS A 251 19.20 21.16 8.58
CA LYS A 251 19.44 19.92 9.33
C LYS A 251 19.00 20.04 10.78
N ALA A 252 19.35 21.13 11.46
CA ALA A 252 18.93 21.37 12.84
C ALA A 252 17.40 21.48 12.97
N ALA A 253 16.74 22.09 11.98
CA ALA A 253 15.28 22.16 11.93
C ALA A 253 14.63 20.79 11.71
N LEU A 254 15.20 19.92 10.87
CA LEU A 254 14.69 18.56 10.72
C LEU A 254 14.87 17.74 12.00
N CYS A 255 16.09 17.73 12.56
CA CYS A 255 16.47 16.82 13.65
C CYS A 255 16.07 17.29 15.06
N GLY A 256 15.68 18.56 15.24
CA GLY A 256 15.53 19.12 16.58
C GLY A 256 14.39 20.12 16.76
N ASP A 257 13.61 20.41 15.72
CA ASP A 257 12.46 21.31 15.87
C ASP A 257 11.27 20.58 16.51
N LYS A 258 10.63 21.25 17.47
CA LYS A 258 9.45 20.74 18.17
C LYS A 258 8.19 20.72 17.30
N ASP A 259 8.12 21.58 16.28
CA ASP A 259 6.93 21.77 15.47
C ASP A 259 7.01 20.88 14.22
N LEU A 260 6.11 19.89 14.12
CA LEU A 260 6.09 18.91 13.02
C LEU A 260 6.09 19.54 11.61
N PRO A 261 5.32 20.62 11.32
CA PRO A 261 5.36 21.26 10.00
C PRO A 261 6.73 21.83 9.63
N VAL A 262 7.56 22.20 10.63
CA VAL A 262 8.93 22.67 10.38
C VAL A 262 9.82 21.51 9.96
N ARG A 263 9.69 20.36 10.63
CA ARG A 263 10.43 19.12 10.29
C ARG A 263 10.11 18.66 8.86
N VAL A 264 8.84 18.67 8.46
CA VAL A 264 8.42 18.33 7.07
C VAL A 264 9.05 19.27 6.04
N GLU A 265 8.95 20.59 6.22
CA GLU A 265 9.56 21.55 5.29
C GLU A 265 11.08 21.44 5.24
N ALA A 266 11.72 21.16 6.38
CA ALA A 266 13.15 20.97 6.46
C ALA A 266 13.62 19.72 5.69
N ALA A 267 12.86 18.62 5.77
CA ALA A 267 13.14 17.40 5.00
C ALA A 267 13.14 17.67 3.49
N ILE A 268 12.11 18.35 2.98
CA ILE A 268 12.02 18.69 1.55
C ILE A 268 13.10 19.69 1.14
N ALA A 269 13.44 20.65 2.01
CA ALA A 269 14.55 21.56 1.77
C ALA A 269 15.91 20.84 1.69
N ILE A 270 16.15 19.82 2.52
CA ILE A 270 17.35 18.95 2.43
C ILE A 270 17.39 18.24 1.07
N GLN A 271 16.29 17.63 0.63
CA GLN A 271 16.21 16.97 -0.67
C GLN A 271 16.63 17.92 -1.80
N MET A 272 16.11 19.15 -1.79
CA MET A 272 16.44 20.14 -2.82
C MET A 272 17.91 20.57 -2.74
N LEU A 273 18.45 20.79 -1.54
CA LEU A 273 19.86 21.15 -1.35
C LEU A 273 20.82 20.06 -1.86
N ILE A 274 20.59 18.79 -1.53
CA ILE A 274 21.46 17.69 -2.01
C ILE A 274 21.31 17.42 -3.51
N THR A 275 20.16 17.78 -4.09
CA THR A 275 19.90 17.62 -5.52
C THR A 275 20.63 18.70 -6.33
N GLU A 276 20.53 19.96 -5.91
CA GLU A 276 21.03 21.11 -6.66
C GLU A 276 22.47 21.50 -6.31
N GLN A 277 22.98 21.12 -5.13
CA GLN A 277 24.30 21.55 -4.63
C GLN A 277 25.21 20.38 -4.28
N GLU A 278 26.21 20.10 -5.11
CA GLU A 278 27.16 19.00 -4.88
C GLU A 278 27.91 19.12 -3.55
N LYS A 279 28.32 20.34 -3.18
CA LYS A 279 29.01 20.59 -1.90
C LYS A 279 28.12 20.39 -0.68
N ALA A 280 26.79 20.56 -0.83
CA ALA A 280 25.87 20.30 0.26
C ALA A 280 25.87 18.82 0.64
N LYS A 281 26.13 17.92 -0.32
CA LYS A 281 26.21 16.48 -0.06
C LYS A 281 27.29 16.16 0.97
N ASN A 282 28.48 16.72 0.77
CA ASN A 282 29.62 16.54 1.67
C ASN A 282 29.34 17.05 3.10
N HIS A 283 28.50 18.10 3.23
CA HIS A 283 28.14 18.65 4.54
C HIS A 283 27.09 17.80 5.26
N ILE A 284 26.18 17.13 4.54
CA ILE A 284 25.16 16.25 5.11
C ILE A 284 25.70 14.85 5.37
N GLN A 285 26.67 14.37 4.58
CA GLN A 285 27.26 13.03 4.66
C GLN A 285 27.53 12.53 6.10
N PRO A 286 28.15 13.31 7.01
CA PRO A 286 28.43 12.85 8.38
C PRO A 286 27.17 12.67 9.25
N PHE A 287 26.04 13.22 8.82
CA PHE A 287 24.77 13.26 9.54
C PHE A 287 23.66 12.47 8.83
N VAL A 288 23.98 11.68 7.80
CA VAL A 288 22.99 10.91 7.02
C VAL A 288 22.17 9.99 7.91
N LYS A 289 22.81 9.21 8.80
CA LYS A 289 22.09 8.32 9.72
C LYS A 289 21.07 9.08 10.61
N PRO A 290 21.47 10.12 11.37
CA PRO A 290 20.52 10.92 12.14
C PRO A 290 19.39 11.54 11.31
N VAL A 291 19.69 12.04 10.12
CA VAL A 291 18.70 12.65 9.21
C VAL A 291 17.68 11.61 8.74
N ILE A 292 18.14 10.43 8.34
CA ILE A 292 17.27 9.33 7.88
C ILE A 292 16.37 8.83 9.01
N LEU A 293 16.93 8.59 10.20
CA LEU A 293 16.15 8.08 11.33
C LEU A 293 15.06 9.08 11.76
N GLU A 294 15.38 10.37 11.80
CA GLU A 294 14.36 11.38 12.09
C GLU A 294 13.33 11.48 10.97
N LEU A 295 13.75 11.40 9.70
CA LEU A 295 12.81 11.41 8.58
C LEU A 295 11.83 10.24 8.64
N LEU A 296 12.28 9.05 9.04
CA LEU A 296 11.42 7.89 9.29
C LEU A 296 10.37 8.17 10.37
N ASN A 297 10.78 8.78 11.49
CA ASN A 297 9.85 9.19 12.55
C ASN A 297 8.80 10.18 12.02
N VAL A 298 9.24 11.18 11.26
CA VAL A 298 8.35 12.20 10.68
C VAL A 298 7.37 11.57 9.67
N ILE A 299 7.81 10.62 8.84
CA ILE A 299 6.93 9.87 7.93
C ILE A 299 5.84 9.14 8.73
N ARG A 300 6.22 8.45 9.82
CA ARG A 300 5.26 7.72 10.67
C ARG A 300 4.28 8.65 11.40
N GLU A 301 4.73 9.82 11.85
CA GLU A 301 3.88 10.78 12.56
C GLU A 301 2.94 11.57 11.63
N THR A 302 3.33 11.76 10.36
CA THR A 302 2.58 12.62 9.41
C THR A 302 1.81 11.87 8.36
N GLU A 303 2.18 10.61 8.07
CA GLU A 303 1.67 9.83 6.94
C GLU A 303 1.76 10.60 5.61
N ASN A 304 2.73 11.52 5.49
CA ASN A 304 2.90 12.39 4.31
C ASN A 304 3.71 11.70 3.21
N ASP A 305 3.10 11.50 2.04
CA ASP A 305 3.71 10.81 0.91
C ASP A 305 4.94 11.53 0.32
N ASP A 306 4.98 12.87 0.28
CA ASP A 306 6.13 13.60 -0.27
C ASP A 306 7.44 13.29 0.46
N LEU A 307 7.36 12.96 1.75
CA LEU A 307 8.52 12.58 2.56
C LEU A 307 9.10 11.22 2.15
N THR A 308 8.31 10.34 1.56
CA THR A 308 8.79 9.07 0.99
C THR A 308 9.75 9.37 -0.18
N GLY A 309 9.43 10.35 -1.01
CA GLY A 309 10.30 10.86 -2.07
C GLY A 309 11.61 11.47 -1.54
N VAL A 310 11.57 12.18 -0.40
CA VAL A 310 12.77 12.68 0.28
C VAL A 310 13.66 11.50 0.70
N MET A 311 13.07 10.45 1.29
CA MET A 311 13.78 9.27 1.75
C MET A 311 14.48 8.55 0.60
N GLN A 312 13.76 8.28 -0.50
CA GLN A 312 14.31 7.66 -1.70
C GLN A 312 15.51 8.46 -2.24
N LYS A 313 15.40 9.79 -2.26
CA LYS A 313 16.51 10.63 -2.73
C LYS A 313 17.74 10.53 -1.84
N LEU A 314 17.56 10.47 -0.51
CA LEU A 314 18.67 10.28 0.44
C LEU A 314 19.33 8.91 0.24
N VAL A 315 18.53 7.84 0.15
CA VAL A 315 18.99 6.46 -0.05
C VAL A 315 19.85 6.35 -1.33
N CYS A 316 19.36 6.90 -2.44
CA CYS A 316 20.08 6.87 -3.71
C CYS A 316 21.34 7.77 -3.73
N THR A 317 21.46 8.73 -2.81
CA THR A 317 22.60 9.66 -2.77
C THR A 317 23.72 9.19 -1.84
N TYR A 318 23.38 8.52 -0.73
CA TYR A 318 24.31 8.14 0.35
C TYR A 318 24.33 6.64 0.59
N VAL A 319 24.58 5.87 -0.47
CA VAL A 319 24.52 4.39 -0.43
C VAL A 319 25.44 3.82 0.65
N GLU A 320 26.68 4.30 0.74
CA GLU A 320 27.68 3.80 1.69
C GLU A 320 27.25 3.99 3.15
N GLU A 321 26.64 5.12 3.48
CA GLU A 321 26.14 5.43 4.82
C GLU A 321 24.82 4.70 5.15
N VAL A 322 24.06 4.31 4.12
CA VAL A 322 22.75 3.63 4.26
C VAL A 322 22.90 2.14 4.49
N ILE A 323 23.90 1.48 3.89
CA ILE A 323 24.19 0.05 4.07
C ILE A 323 24.08 -0.42 5.54
N PRO A 324 24.78 0.22 6.52
CA PRO A 324 24.76 -0.25 7.91
C PRO A 324 23.42 -0.05 8.64
N ILE A 325 22.49 0.72 8.06
CA ILE A 325 21.18 1.01 8.65
C ILE A 325 20.01 0.51 7.80
N ALA A 326 20.26 -0.12 6.65
CA ALA A 326 19.21 -0.53 5.71
C ALA A 326 18.15 -1.45 6.37
N VAL A 327 18.58 -2.39 7.22
CA VAL A 327 17.67 -3.29 7.96
C VAL A 327 16.81 -2.51 8.96
N GLU A 328 17.41 -1.59 9.71
CA GLU A 328 16.70 -0.71 10.65
C GLU A 328 15.64 0.15 9.92
N MET A 329 16.01 0.69 8.75
CA MET A 329 15.10 1.46 7.90
C MET A 329 13.93 0.62 7.39
N MET A 330 14.21 -0.58 6.85
CA MET A 330 13.18 -1.48 6.34
C MET A 330 12.20 -1.91 7.42
N SER A 331 12.69 -2.18 8.64
CA SER A 331 11.84 -2.50 9.79
C SER A 331 10.91 -1.35 10.15
N HIS A 332 11.41 -0.10 10.15
CA HIS A 332 10.58 1.06 10.46
C HIS A 332 9.52 1.32 9.38
N LEU A 333 9.89 1.17 8.10
CA LEU A 333 8.97 1.29 6.98
C LEU A 333 7.88 0.21 7.02
N ALA A 334 8.24 -1.04 7.34
CA ALA A 334 7.28 -2.14 7.50
C ALA A 334 6.28 -1.86 8.64
N GLN A 335 6.75 -1.39 9.79
CA GLN A 335 5.88 -1.00 10.91
C GLN A 335 4.94 0.15 10.54
N THR A 336 5.46 1.15 9.82
CA THR A 336 4.65 2.29 9.35
C THR A 336 3.59 1.82 8.35
N PHE A 337 3.96 0.92 7.43
CA PHE A 337 3.03 0.32 6.48
C PHE A 337 1.90 -0.45 7.18
N ALA A 338 2.24 -1.29 8.17
CA ALA A 338 1.25 -2.02 8.97
C ALA A 338 0.28 -1.06 9.68
N GLN A 339 0.80 -0.01 10.33
CA GLN A 339 -0.02 1.02 11.00
C GLN A 339 -0.97 1.74 10.02
N VAL A 340 -0.51 2.06 8.81
CA VAL A 340 -1.33 2.71 7.77
C VAL A 340 -2.46 1.79 7.30
N ILE A 341 -2.24 0.47 7.25
CA ILE A 341 -3.25 -0.52 6.81
C ILE A 341 -4.23 -0.88 7.92
N GLU A 342 -3.77 -1.04 9.16
CA GLU A 342 -4.58 -1.44 10.32
C GLU A 342 -5.52 -0.33 10.82
N SER A 343 -5.32 0.92 10.39
CA SER A 343 -6.12 2.04 10.88
C SER A 343 -7.51 2.07 10.22
N ASP A 344 -8.52 1.66 11.00
CA ASP A 344 -9.97 1.43 10.81
C ASP A 344 -10.85 2.47 10.05
N SER A 345 -10.28 3.31 9.18
CA SER A 345 -11.07 4.20 8.32
C SER A 345 -11.16 3.62 6.91
N ASP A 346 -12.36 3.17 6.52
CA ASP A 346 -12.76 2.76 5.16
C ASP A 346 -11.86 3.36 4.07
N GLY A 347 -11.01 2.51 3.48
CA GLY A 347 -10.16 2.75 2.30
C GLY A 347 -10.06 4.19 1.80
N SER A 348 -9.42 5.08 2.56
CA SER A 348 -9.17 6.44 2.07
C SER A 348 -8.12 6.39 0.97
N GLU A 349 -8.41 7.04 -0.17
CA GLU A 349 -7.48 7.14 -1.30
C GLU A 349 -6.12 7.74 -0.86
N GLU A 350 -6.15 8.62 0.16
CA GLU A 350 -4.96 9.21 0.79
C GLU A 350 -4.07 8.15 1.47
N LYS A 351 -4.63 7.22 2.26
CA LYS A 351 -3.84 6.15 2.91
C LYS A 351 -3.26 5.18 1.90
N ALA A 352 -4.00 4.87 0.83
CA ALA A 352 -3.49 4.04 -0.25
C ALA A 352 -2.29 4.68 -0.95
N ILE A 353 -2.31 6.01 -1.15
CA ILE A 353 -1.16 6.77 -1.69
C ILE A 353 0.03 6.66 -0.74
N THR A 354 -0.16 6.93 0.56
CA THR A 354 0.94 6.83 1.55
C THR A 354 1.50 5.41 1.65
N ALA A 355 0.65 4.39 1.70
CA ALA A 355 1.07 2.98 1.72
C ALA A 355 1.90 2.62 0.47
N LEU A 356 1.48 3.09 -0.70
CA LEU A 356 2.22 2.91 -1.95
C LEU A 356 3.57 3.64 -1.92
N GLY A 357 3.62 4.87 -1.38
CA GLY A 357 4.87 5.61 -1.18
C GLY A 357 5.87 4.89 -0.27
N ILE A 358 5.37 4.27 0.81
CA ILE A 358 6.18 3.44 1.70
C ILE A 358 6.73 2.22 0.95
N LEU A 359 5.90 1.50 0.20
CA LEU A 359 6.32 0.35 -0.60
C LEU A 359 7.36 0.73 -1.67
N ASN A 360 7.17 1.83 -2.39
CA ASN A 360 8.14 2.33 -3.37
C ASN A 360 9.49 2.69 -2.72
N THR A 361 9.45 3.16 -1.47
CA THR A 361 10.66 3.45 -0.69
C THR A 361 11.38 2.17 -0.28
N MET A 362 10.63 1.15 0.17
CA MET A 362 11.16 -0.17 0.44
C MET A 362 11.78 -0.80 -0.82
N GLU A 363 11.11 -0.70 -1.96
CA GLU A 363 11.63 -1.13 -3.26
C GLU A 363 12.94 -0.42 -3.61
N THR A 364 12.99 0.91 -3.43
CA THR A 364 14.20 1.70 -3.69
C THR A 364 15.37 1.24 -2.82
N ILE A 365 15.14 1.00 -1.52
CA ILE A 365 16.17 0.48 -0.62
C ILE A 365 16.64 -0.90 -1.09
N LEU A 366 15.72 -1.81 -1.40
CA LEU A 366 16.04 -3.15 -1.89
C LEU A 366 16.88 -3.10 -3.18
N ASN A 367 16.49 -2.27 -4.16
CA ASN A 367 17.22 -2.09 -5.42
C ASN A 367 18.64 -1.53 -5.18
N VAL A 368 18.82 -0.60 -4.25
CA VAL A 368 20.15 -0.06 -3.91
C VAL A 368 21.01 -1.08 -3.16
N MET A 369 20.38 -1.98 -2.40
CA MET A 369 21.06 -3.04 -1.65
C MET A 369 21.31 -4.33 -2.46
N GLU A 370 20.75 -4.48 -3.66
CA GLU A 370 20.81 -5.72 -4.47
C GLU A 370 22.26 -6.18 -4.74
N ASP A 371 23.20 -5.26 -4.95
CA ASP A 371 24.60 -5.60 -5.19
C ASP A 371 25.44 -5.75 -3.89
N GLN A 372 24.85 -5.49 -2.72
CA GLN A 372 25.56 -5.44 -1.45
C GLN A 372 25.63 -6.81 -0.78
N LYS A 373 26.71 -7.55 -1.07
CA LYS A 373 26.96 -8.89 -0.52
C LYS A 373 26.91 -8.96 1.00
N GLU A 374 27.25 -7.89 1.70
CA GLU A 374 27.19 -7.85 3.17
C GLU A 374 25.75 -7.92 3.67
N VAL A 375 24.83 -7.24 3.01
CA VAL A 375 23.39 -7.26 3.34
C VAL A 375 22.78 -8.60 2.91
N LEU A 376 23.09 -9.06 1.70
CA LEU A 376 22.55 -10.32 1.16
C LEU A 376 23.04 -11.58 1.90
N ASN A 377 24.24 -11.55 2.50
CA ASN A 377 24.79 -12.68 3.26
C ASN A 377 24.76 -12.44 4.78
N ALA A 378 24.10 -11.38 5.24
CA ALA A 378 23.92 -11.15 6.66
C ALA A 378 23.09 -12.30 7.25
N ASN A 379 23.58 -12.89 8.35
CA ASN A 379 22.79 -13.87 9.08
C ASN A 379 21.72 -13.15 9.89
N ILE A 380 20.50 -13.09 9.34
CA ILE A 380 19.32 -12.46 9.94
C ILE A 380 18.61 -13.36 10.96
N GLY A 381 19.06 -14.61 11.12
CA GLY A 381 18.44 -15.60 12.00
C GLY A 381 17.39 -16.45 11.29
N GLU A 382 17.18 -17.68 11.78
CA GLU A 382 16.29 -18.65 11.12
C GLU A 382 14.81 -18.22 11.13
N ASP A 383 14.38 -17.44 12.11
CA ASP A 383 13.01 -16.89 12.19
C ASP A 383 12.68 -16.00 10.99
N ALA A 384 13.59 -15.10 10.61
CA ALA A 384 13.39 -14.25 9.43
C ALA A 384 13.47 -15.07 8.12
N GLU A 385 14.30 -16.12 8.09
CA GLU A 385 14.39 -17.04 6.95
C GLU A 385 13.11 -17.87 6.78
N VAL A 386 12.44 -18.27 7.88
CA VAL A 386 11.14 -18.94 7.89
C VAL A 386 10.08 -18.07 7.21
N HIS A 387 9.95 -16.81 7.62
CA HIS A 387 9.00 -15.88 7.03
C HIS A 387 9.32 -15.59 5.55
N ALA A 388 10.60 -15.49 5.19
CA ALA A 388 11.02 -15.32 3.80
C ALA A 388 10.63 -16.55 2.95
N ALA A 389 10.87 -17.77 3.45
CA ALA A 389 10.46 -18.99 2.77
C ALA A 389 8.93 -19.07 2.62
N LYS A 390 8.17 -18.73 3.67
CA LYS A 390 6.70 -18.68 3.62
C LYS A 390 6.21 -17.69 2.55
N LEU A 391 6.83 -16.52 2.45
CA LEU A 391 6.50 -15.55 1.40
C LEU A 391 6.74 -16.10 -0.01
N LEU A 392 7.87 -16.81 -0.25
CA LEU A 392 8.16 -17.44 -1.54
C LEU A 392 7.11 -18.50 -1.90
N GLU A 393 6.71 -19.31 -0.93
CA GLU A 393 5.65 -20.31 -1.09
C GLU A 393 4.32 -19.65 -1.51
N VAL A 394 3.86 -18.65 -0.74
CA VAL A 394 2.62 -17.92 -1.02
C VAL A 394 2.64 -17.27 -2.39
N ILE A 395 3.76 -16.65 -2.79
CA ILE A 395 3.92 -16.05 -4.12
C ILE A 395 3.73 -17.09 -5.24
N LEU A 396 4.35 -18.28 -5.10
CA LEU A 396 4.21 -19.36 -6.07
C LEU A 396 2.76 -19.83 -6.20
N LEU A 397 2.07 -20.01 -5.07
CA LEU A 397 0.70 -20.51 -5.05
C LEU A 397 -0.32 -19.48 -5.56
N GLN A 398 -0.12 -18.19 -5.27
CA GLN A 398 -1.05 -17.12 -5.61
C GLN A 398 -0.95 -16.64 -7.06
N CYS A 399 0.19 -16.88 -7.73
CA CYS A 399 0.48 -16.35 -9.07
C CYS A 399 0.67 -17.44 -10.15
N PRO A 400 -0.29 -18.37 -10.35
CA PRO A 400 -0.14 -19.49 -11.27
C PRO A 400 0.12 -19.03 -12.72
N GLY A 401 1.14 -19.62 -13.35
CA GLY A 401 1.53 -19.36 -14.75
C GLY A 401 2.22 -18.01 -15.03
N LYS A 402 2.48 -17.18 -14.01
CA LYS A 402 3.13 -15.87 -14.17
C LYS A 402 4.61 -15.85 -13.77
N LEU A 403 5.08 -16.88 -13.08
CA LEU A 403 6.36 -16.92 -12.36
C LEU A 403 7.39 -17.91 -12.95
N ASP A 404 7.16 -18.44 -14.14
CA ASP A 404 8.04 -19.46 -14.75
C ASP A 404 9.51 -19.01 -14.85
N HIS A 405 9.74 -17.71 -15.06
CA HIS A 405 11.07 -17.12 -15.20
C HIS A 405 11.82 -16.95 -13.86
N VAL A 406 11.13 -16.97 -12.72
CA VAL A 406 11.71 -16.80 -11.38
C VAL A 406 11.75 -18.10 -10.57
N LEU A 407 10.96 -19.11 -10.93
CA LEU A 407 10.89 -20.39 -10.21
C LEU A 407 12.29 -20.98 -9.95
N GLY A 408 13.16 -20.95 -10.96
CA GLY A 408 14.52 -21.47 -10.85
C GLY A 408 15.33 -20.82 -9.73
N SER A 409 15.28 -19.50 -9.63
CA SER A 409 16.00 -18.73 -8.61
C SER A 409 15.46 -19.00 -7.20
N PHE A 410 14.14 -19.14 -7.05
CA PHE A 410 13.53 -19.45 -5.74
C PHE A 410 13.96 -20.83 -5.25
N VAL A 411 13.89 -21.83 -6.14
CA VAL A 411 14.29 -23.21 -5.84
C VAL A 411 15.78 -23.29 -5.52
N GLU A 412 16.63 -22.62 -6.31
CA GLU A 412 18.07 -22.61 -6.04
C GLU A 412 18.38 -21.99 -4.67
N LEU A 413 17.73 -20.88 -4.31
CA LEU A 413 17.93 -20.19 -3.05
C LEU A 413 17.59 -21.08 -1.84
N VAL A 414 16.40 -21.71 -1.82
CA VAL A 414 15.99 -22.56 -0.68
C VAL A 414 16.81 -23.83 -0.59
N LEU A 415 17.23 -24.40 -1.73
CA LEU A 415 18.12 -25.56 -1.74
C LEU A 415 19.52 -25.20 -1.22
N GLN A 416 20.06 -24.04 -1.60
CA GLN A 416 21.33 -23.56 -1.04
C GLN A 416 21.24 -23.45 0.50
N ARG A 417 20.10 -22.98 1.03
CA ARG A 417 19.87 -22.90 2.48
C ARG A 417 19.74 -24.28 3.14
N LEU A 418 19.00 -25.21 2.54
CA LEU A 418 18.83 -26.59 3.03
C LEU A 418 20.15 -27.38 3.07
N THR A 419 21.11 -27.05 2.20
CA THR A 419 22.44 -27.69 2.20
C THR A 419 23.41 -27.17 3.26
N ARG A 420 23.01 -26.14 4.02
CA ARG A 420 23.72 -25.64 5.20
C ARG A 420 23.11 -26.24 6.46
N GLU A 421 23.76 -26.05 7.61
CA GLU A 421 23.19 -26.46 8.89
C GLU A 421 21.87 -25.68 9.15
N VAL A 422 20.79 -26.41 9.40
CA VAL A 422 19.47 -25.87 9.74
C VAL A 422 19.13 -26.34 11.15
N LEU A 423 18.98 -25.40 12.09
CA LEU A 423 18.82 -25.69 13.51
C LEU A 423 17.37 -26.05 13.85
N THR A 424 16.39 -25.34 13.29
CA THR A 424 14.96 -25.58 13.55
C THR A 424 14.34 -26.56 12.53
N SER A 425 13.38 -27.36 13.00
CA SER A 425 12.53 -28.16 12.10
C SER A 425 11.63 -27.28 11.24
N GLU A 426 11.17 -26.15 11.77
CA GLU A 426 10.30 -25.19 11.09
C GLU A 426 10.95 -24.56 9.84
N LEU A 427 12.19 -24.06 9.94
CA LEU A 427 12.87 -23.52 8.75
C LEU A 427 13.07 -24.60 7.68
N ARG A 428 13.37 -25.82 8.12
CA ARG A 428 13.57 -26.95 7.24
C ARG A 428 12.29 -27.31 6.49
N THR A 429 11.16 -27.42 7.20
CA THR A 429 9.87 -27.72 6.59
C THR A 429 9.43 -26.60 5.64
N MET A 430 9.60 -25.33 6.01
CA MET A 430 9.30 -24.19 5.12
C MET A 430 10.16 -24.18 3.85
N CYS A 431 11.46 -24.46 3.96
CA CYS A 431 12.32 -24.57 2.77
C CYS A 431 11.90 -25.74 1.86
N LEU A 432 11.48 -26.87 2.45
CA LEU A 432 10.93 -27.99 1.69
C LEU A 432 9.61 -27.58 1.00
N GLN A 433 8.74 -26.85 1.68
CA GLN A 433 7.47 -26.37 1.13
C GLN A 433 7.65 -25.50 -0.10
N VAL A 434 8.63 -24.60 -0.15
CA VAL A 434 8.87 -23.79 -1.35
C VAL A 434 9.13 -24.67 -2.58
N VAL A 435 9.89 -25.75 -2.42
CA VAL A 435 10.14 -26.72 -3.50
C VAL A 435 8.88 -27.51 -3.85
N ILE A 436 8.09 -27.90 -2.84
CA ILE A 436 6.82 -28.62 -3.02
C ILE A 436 5.78 -27.74 -3.73
N ALA A 437 5.64 -26.47 -3.33
CA ALA A 437 4.79 -25.48 -3.97
C ALA A 437 5.24 -25.23 -5.41
N GLY A 438 6.55 -25.18 -5.67
CA GLY A 438 7.09 -25.16 -7.04
C GLY A 438 6.68 -26.38 -7.87
N MET A 439 6.53 -27.54 -7.24
CA MET A 439 6.11 -28.79 -7.89
C MET A 439 4.64 -28.74 -8.27
N TYR A 440 3.83 -28.20 -7.37
CA TYR A 440 2.41 -27.96 -7.58
C TYR A 440 2.17 -26.88 -8.65
N TYR A 441 2.98 -25.82 -8.64
CA TYR A 441 2.93 -24.73 -9.60
C TYR A 441 3.23 -25.19 -11.03
N ASN A 442 4.36 -25.87 -11.26
CA ASN A 442 4.74 -26.36 -12.59
C ASN A 442 5.74 -27.54 -12.49
N THR A 443 5.20 -28.76 -12.38
CA THR A 443 6.00 -29.97 -12.15
C THR A 443 7.12 -30.16 -13.19
N PRO A 444 6.87 -30.11 -14.52
CA PRO A 444 7.94 -30.31 -15.50
C PRO A 444 9.08 -29.28 -15.39
N LEU A 445 8.74 -28.00 -15.16
CA LEU A 445 9.73 -26.93 -15.03
C LEU A 445 10.57 -27.07 -13.75
N LEU A 446 9.94 -27.48 -12.64
CA LEU A 446 10.67 -27.76 -11.40
C LEU A 446 11.72 -28.86 -11.61
N PHE A 447 11.35 -29.99 -12.23
CA PHE A 447 12.29 -31.08 -12.46
C PHE A 447 13.43 -30.71 -13.42
N ASP A 448 13.14 -29.94 -14.47
CA ASP A 448 14.17 -29.38 -15.35
C ASP A 448 15.12 -28.44 -14.58
N THR A 449 14.59 -27.66 -13.63
CA THR A 449 15.40 -26.83 -12.74
C THR A 449 16.28 -27.69 -11.81
N LEU A 450 15.68 -28.63 -11.07
CA LEU A 450 16.37 -29.49 -10.09
C LEU A 450 17.48 -30.34 -10.72
N THR A 451 17.34 -30.73 -11.99
CA THR A 451 18.37 -31.48 -12.71
C THR A 451 19.54 -30.60 -13.21
N LYS A 452 19.31 -29.31 -13.41
CA LYS A 452 20.33 -28.34 -13.84
C LYS A 452 21.10 -27.72 -12.68
N VAL A 453 20.46 -27.59 -11.51
CA VAL A 453 21.06 -26.99 -10.31
C VAL A 453 22.21 -27.85 -9.79
N GLN A 454 23.38 -27.24 -9.63
CA GLN A 454 24.56 -27.88 -9.04
C GLN A 454 24.90 -27.22 -7.71
N MET A 455 24.90 -28.01 -6.64
CA MET A 455 25.21 -27.52 -5.29
C MET A 455 26.65 -27.88 -4.90
N PRO A 456 27.49 -26.91 -4.47
CA PRO A 456 28.91 -27.17 -4.18
C PRO A 456 29.16 -28.22 -3.10
N ASN A 457 28.23 -28.37 -2.14
CA ASN A 457 28.40 -29.17 -0.93
C ASN A 457 27.65 -30.52 -0.96
N VAL A 458 26.98 -30.87 -2.06
CA VAL A 458 26.18 -32.09 -2.16
C VAL A 458 26.86 -33.12 -3.04
N GLN A 459 27.14 -34.29 -2.49
CA GLN A 459 27.60 -35.45 -3.26
C GLN A 459 26.39 -36.19 -3.84
N GLY A 460 26.21 -36.13 -5.16
CA GLY A 460 25.12 -36.82 -5.87
C GLY A 460 24.04 -35.88 -6.39
N SER A 461 22.87 -36.44 -6.71
CA SER A 461 21.73 -35.70 -7.25
C SER A 461 21.04 -34.89 -6.14
N ILE A 462 20.94 -33.57 -6.32
CA ILE A 462 20.22 -32.68 -5.37
C ILE A 462 18.76 -33.09 -5.21
N LEU A 463 18.15 -33.58 -6.30
CA LEU A 463 16.80 -34.14 -6.29
C LEU A 463 16.69 -35.34 -5.34
N ASN A 464 17.67 -36.25 -5.35
CA ASN A 464 17.68 -37.41 -4.45
C ASN A 464 17.78 -36.98 -2.97
N HIS A 465 18.62 -35.98 -2.69
CA HIS A 465 18.77 -35.43 -1.35
C HIS A 465 17.47 -34.79 -0.86
N PHE A 466 16.87 -33.92 -1.68
CA PHE A 466 15.57 -33.30 -1.40
C PHE A 466 14.48 -34.34 -1.15
N LEU A 467 14.33 -35.33 -2.04
CA LEU A 467 13.28 -36.36 -1.92
C LEU A 467 13.43 -37.18 -0.62
N LYS A 468 14.66 -37.58 -0.28
CA LYS A 468 14.91 -38.32 0.97
C LYS A 468 14.65 -37.47 2.21
N GLN A 469 15.05 -36.20 2.17
CA GLN A 469 14.80 -35.25 3.26
C GLN A 469 13.29 -35.05 3.46
N TRP A 470 12.56 -34.74 2.39
CA TRP A 470 11.11 -34.51 2.43
C TRP A 470 10.33 -35.72 2.95
N LEU A 471 10.66 -36.93 2.46
CA LEU A 471 9.99 -38.15 2.91
C LEU A 471 10.35 -38.53 4.35
N HIS A 472 11.56 -38.20 4.80
CA HIS A 472 11.97 -38.40 6.19
C HIS A 472 11.26 -37.46 7.15
N ASP A 473 11.18 -36.17 6.79
CA ASP A 473 10.61 -35.09 7.62
C ASP A 473 9.08 -34.96 7.45
N SER A 474 8.40 -36.00 6.92
CA SER A 474 6.95 -35.97 6.62
C SER A 474 6.06 -35.82 7.86
N ASP A 475 6.53 -36.25 9.03
CA ASP A 475 5.87 -36.10 10.33
C ASP A 475 6.06 -34.70 10.95
N SER A 476 7.02 -33.93 10.43
CA SER A 476 7.38 -32.60 10.94
C SER A 476 6.51 -31.47 10.35
N PHE A 477 5.64 -31.78 9.38
CA PHE A 477 4.66 -30.83 8.86
C PHE A 477 3.48 -30.74 9.85
N LEU A 478 3.42 -29.64 10.59
CA LEU A 478 2.47 -29.45 11.68
C LEU A 478 1.20 -28.68 11.27
N GLY A 479 1.28 -27.80 10.27
CA GLY A 479 0.10 -27.02 9.89
C GLY A 479 -0.91 -27.75 9.00
N LEU A 480 -2.16 -27.29 8.98
CA LEU A 480 -3.20 -27.81 8.09
C LEU A 480 -2.82 -27.53 6.63
N HIS A 481 -2.50 -26.26 6.33
CA HIS A 481 -2.00 -25.85 5.01
C HIS A 481 -0.77 -26.67 4.61
N ASP A 482 0.18 -26.81 5.55
CA ASP A 482 1.46 -27.44 5.32
C ASP A 482 1.34 -28.88 4.85
N ARG A 483 0.48 -29.64 5.54
CA ARG A 483 0.21 -31.03 5.20
C ARG A 483 -0.54 -31.13 3.88
N LYS A 484 -1.47 -30.21 3.60
CA LYS A 484 -2.24 -30.17 2.34
C LYS A 484 -1.32 -29.98 1.15
N ILE A 485 -0.43 -28.98 1.19
CA ILE A 485 0.58 -28.72 0.15
C ILE A 485 1.49 -29.94 -0.05
N SER A 486 1.98 -30.51 1.04
CA SER A 486 2.85 -31.70 1.03
C SER A 486 2.16 -32.90 0.35
N VAL A 487 0.90 -33.20 0.69
CA VAL A 487 0.12 -34.27 0.05
C VAL A 487 -0.11 -33.99 -1.44
N LEU A 488 -0.45 -32.77 -1.82
CA LEU A 488 -0.64 -32.40 -3.23
C LEU A 488 0.67 -32.53 -4.03
N GLY A 489 1.81 -32.19 -3.42
CA GLY A 489 3.13 -32.45 -3.98
C GLY A 489 3.40 -33.94 -4.21
N LEU A 490 3.11 -34.80 -3.23
CA LEU A 490 3.25 -36.25 -3.38
C LEU A 490 2.31 -36.78 -4.48
N CYS A 491 1.10 -36.24 -4.59
CA CYS A 491 0.16 -36.54 -5.67
C CYS A 491 0.73 -36.16 -7.05
N ALA A 492 1.46 -35.04 -7.15
CA ALA A 492 2.16 -34.66 -8.38
C ALA A 492 3.25 -35.69 -8.75
N LEU A 493 4.02 -36.19 -7.77
CA LEU A 493 4.99 -37.28 -8.00
C LEU A 493 4.31 -38.57 -8.48
N LEU A 494 3.20 -38.95 -7.86
CA LEU A 494 2.45 -40.16 -8.21
C LEU A 494 1.89 -40.08 -9.63
N SER A 495 1.50 -38.88 -10.08
CA SER A 495 0.90 -38.63 -11.40
C SER A 495 1.92 -38.58 -12.54
N MET A 496 3.22 -38.65 -12.26
CA MET A 496 4.25 -38.64 -13.30
C MET A 496 4.23 -39.94 -14.10
N VAL A 497 3.72 -39.92 -15.33
CA VAL A 497 3.74 -41.06 -16.25
C VAL A 497 4.75 -40.81 -17.38
N GLY A 498 5.70 -41.73 -17.58
CA GLY A 498 6.62 -41.76 -18.72
C GLY A 498 7.89 -40.87 -18.66
N GLN A 499 7.89 -39.77 -17.90
CA GLN A 499 9.06 -38.87 -17.77
C GLN A 499 9.57 -38.75 -16.32
N ARG A 500 9.61 -39.88 -15.60
CA ARG A 500 10.01 -39.91 -14.18
C ARG A 500 11.54 -40.00 -14.03
N PRO A 501 12.19 -39.15 -13.24
CA PRO A 501 13.61 -39.30 -12.90
C PRO A 501 13.88 -40.61 -12.15
N GLN A 502 15.10 -41.14 -12.28
CA GLN A 502 15.50 -42.39 -11.63
C GLN A 502 15.41 -42.25 -10.10
N GLU A 503 15.77 -41.08 -9.57
CA GLU A 503 15.75 -40.75 -8.16
C GLU A 503 14.37 -40.90 -7.52
N VAL A 504 13.30 -40.56 -8.24
CA VAL A 504 11.91 -40.75 -7.77
C VAL A 504 11.56 -42.23 -7.71
N THR A 505 12.07 -43.03 -8.65
CA THR A 505 11.86 -44.48 -8.67
C THR A 505 12.59 -45.16 -7.51
N GLU A 506 13.75 -44.65 -7.09
CA GLU A 506 14.53 -45.18 -5.96
C GLU A 506 13.82 -44.97 -4.62
N VAL A 507 13.09 -43.85 -4.45
CA VAL A 507 12.36 -43.53 -3.21
C VAL A 507 10.90 -44.03 -3.23
N ALA A 508 10.45 -44.67 -4.31
CA ALA A 508 9.07 -45.11 -4.50
C ALA A 508 8.44 -45.83 -3.30
N PRO A 509 9.13 -46.77 -2.62
CA PRO A 509 8.54 -47.50 -1.49
C PRO A 509 8.22 -46.61 -0.28
N GLN A 510 8.78 -45.39 -0.20
CA GLN A 510 8.59 -44.45 0.91
C GLN A 510 7.50 -43.41 0.63
N ILE A 511 7.09 -43.23 -0.63
CA ILE A 511 6.12 -42.20 -1.04
C ILE A 511 4.74 -42.41 -0.40
N LEU A 512 4.19 -43.63 -0.51
CA LEU A 512 2.87 -43.94 0.06
C LEU A 512 2.89 -43.92 1.60
N PRO A 513 3.87 -44.51 2.30
CA PRO A 513 4.00 -44.34 3.75
C PRO A 513 4.01 -42.88 4.21
N ALA A 514 4.80 -42.01 3.57
CA ALA A 514 4.85 -40.59 3.91
C ALA A 514 3.51 -39.89 3.65
N ALA A 515 2.83 -40.20 2.54
CA ALA A 515 1.50 -39.65 2.26
C ALA A 515 0.48 -40.04 3.34
N LEU A 516 0.53 -41.28 3.83
CA LEU A 516 -0.37 -41.75 4.89
C LEU A 516 -0.13 -41.03 6.23
N VAL A 517 1.12 -40.76 6.60
CA VAL A 517 1.44 -39.95 7.79
C VAL A 517 0.81 -38.56 7.68
N LEU A 518 0.94 -37.91 6.53
CA LEU A 518 0.35 -36.60 6.29
C LEU A 518 -1.18 -36.63 6.31
N PHE A 519 -1.82 -37.66 5.73
CA PHE A 519 -3.27 -37.83 5.78
C PHE A 519 -3.80 -38.07 7.20
N GLN A 520 -3.09 -38.85 8.01
CA GLN A 520 -3.44 -39.01 9.42
C GLN A 520 -3.35 -37.67 10.17
N GLY A 521 -2.34 -36.85 9.89
CA GLY A 521 -2.23 -35.49 10.40
C GLY A 521 -3.35 -34.57 9.92
N LEU A 522 -3.66 -34.56 8.62
CA LEU A 522 -4.76 -33.77 8.05
C LEU A 522 -6.11 -34.13 8.66
N LYS A 523 -6.38 -35.42 8.87
CA LYS A 523 -7.62 -35.87 9.51
C LYS A 523 -7.79 -35.28 10.91
N ARG A 524 -6.70 -35.21 11.68
CA ARG A 524 -6.71 -34.59 13.02
C ARG A 524 -6.87 -33.08 12.94
N ALA A 525 -6.13 -32.42 12.06
CA ALA A 525 -6.19 -30.96 11.89
C ALA A 525 -7.58 -30.49 11.45
N TYR A 526 -8.21 -31.16 10.48
CA TYR A 526 -9.59 -30.86 10.08
C TYR A 526 -10.61 -31.07 11.19
N ALA A 527 -10.39 -32.04 12.08
CA ALA A 527 -11.27 -32.25 13.23
C ALA A 527 -11.09 -31.15 14.29
N SER A 528 -9.86 -30.71 14.55
CA SER A 528 -9.59 -29.58 15.48
C SER A 528 -10.27 -28.30 15.02
N ARG A 529 -10.07 -27.94 13.75
CA ARG A 529 -10.64 -26.72 13.18
C ARG A 529 -12.16 -26.71 13.19
N ALA A 530 -12.80 -27.85 12.91
CA ALA A 530 -14.25 -27.97 12.99
C ALA A 530 -14.77 -27.78 14.43
N ASN A 531 -14.04 -28.27 15.43
CA ASN A 531 -14.40 -28.10 16.84
C ASN A 531 -14.23 -26.64 17.30
N GLU A 532 -13.19 -25.95 16.83
CA GLU A 532 -12.96 -24.52 17.11
C GLU A 532 -14.08 -23.66 16.51
N GLU A 533 -14.44 -23.91 15.24
CA GLU A 533 -15.55 -23.24 14.55
C GLU A 533 -16.92 -23.48 15.22
N GLU A 534 -17.16 -24.67 15.80
CA GLU A 534 -18.38 -24.96 16.58
C GLU A 534 -18.36 -24.25 17.95
N SER A 535 -17.21 -24.21 18.64
CA SER A 535 -17.10 -23.56 19.95
C SER A 535 -17.28 -22.04 19.90
N ASP A 536 -16.81 -21.38 18.84
CA ASP A 536 -17.02 -19.95 18.63
C ASP A 536 -18.48 -19.62 18.27
N SER A 537 -19.26 -20.61 17.79
CA SER A 537 -20.68 -20.43 17.44
C SER A 537 -21.64 -20.57 18.63
N ASP A 538 -21.23 -21.28 19.68
CA ASP A 538 -22.05 -21.50 20.88
C ASP A 538 -21.97 -20.31 21.89
N ASP A 539 -20.97 -19.43 21.76
CA ASP A 539 -20.78 -18.27 22.66
C ASP A 539 -21.59 -17.01 22.25
N ASP A 540 -22.25 -17.02 21.09
CA ASP A 540 -23.06 -15.88 20.57
C ASP A 540 -24.58 -15.98 20.89
N ASP A 541 -25.04 -17.04 21.56
CA ASP A 541 -26.48 -17.32 21.78
C ASP A 541 -27.00 -17.07 23.22
N ASP A 542 -26.24 -16.35 24.07
CA ASP A 542 -26.58 -16.16 25.50
C ASP A 542 -26.95 -14.71 25.92
N ASP A 543 -27.41 -13.86 24.99
CA ASP A 543 -27.96 -12.53 25.33
C ASP A 543 -29.15 -12.13 24.42
N ASP A 544 -30.33 -12.74 24.62
CA ASP A 544 -31.62 -12.12 24.27
C ASP A 544 -32.81 -12.75 25.04
N GLU A 545 -32.83 -12.59 26.38
CA GLU A 545 -34.08 -12.64 27.14
C GLU A 545 -34.87 -11.31 26.96
N GLU A 546 -35.64 -11.17 25.88
CA GLU A 546 -36.78 -10.23 25.88
C GLU A 546 -38.10 -10.91 25.51
N ALA A 547 -39.01 -10.84 26.48
CA ALA A 547 -40.37 -11.34 26.44
C ALA A 547 -41.22 -10.67 25.34
N TYR A 548 -41.85 -11.48 24.48
CA TYR A 548 -43.09 -11.07 23.81
C TYR A 548 -44.11 -12.20 23.65
N ASP A 549 -45.36 -11.83 23.94
CA ASP A 549 -46.58 -12.61 24.07
C ASP A 549 -47.26 -12.87 22.72
N GLY A 550 -47.81 -14.08 22.54
CA GLY A 550 -49.15 -14.22 21.96
C GLY A 550 -49.30 -14.52 20.47
N THR A 551 -49.34 -15.82 20.14
CA THR A 551 -50.19 -16.49 19.12
C THR A 551 -50.10 -16.06 17.65
N VAL A 552 -49.64 -16.96 16.75
CA VAL A 552 -50.33 -17.40 15.49
C VAL A 552 -49.65 -18.67 14.92
N LEU A 553 -50.36 -19.80 14.99
CA LEU A 553 -50.46 -20.95 14.06
C LEU A 553 -49.20 -21.63 13.45
N SER A 554 -48.94 -22.83 13.95
CA SER A 554 -48.62 -24.10 13.24
C SER A 554 -48.61 -24.08 11.71
N SER A 555 -47.45 -24.39 11.12
CA SER A 555 -47.32 -25.04 9.80
C SER A 555 -46.06 -25.91 9.81
N ASP A 556 -46.26 -27.21 9.64
CA ASP A 556 -45.23 -28.24 9.50
C ASP A 556 -44.38 -28.06 8.22
N GLU A 557 -43.24 -28.78 8.23
CA GLU A 557 -42.37 -29.22 7.12
C GLU A 557 -41.29 -28.23 6.64
N ASP A 558 -40.06 -28.40 7.16
CA ASP A 558 -38.91 -28.90 6.36
C ASP A 558 -37.65 -29.05 7.25
N GLU A 559 -37.62 -30.08 8.10
CA GLU A 559 -36.37 -30.58 8.71
C GLU A 559 -35.64 -31.46 7.69
N ILE A 560 -34.79 -30.87 6.86
CA ILE A 560 -33.70 -31.61 6.21
C ILE A 560 -32.46 -30.69 6.13
N ASP A 561 -31.71 -30.59 7.23
CA ASP A 561 -30.24 -30.75 7.17
C ASP A 561 -29.61 -31.17 8.52
N GLU A 562 -30.14 -32.23 9.15
CA GLU A 562 -29.43 -32.90 10.24
C GLU A 562 -28.32 -33.86 9.73
N THR A 563 -28.08 -33.93 8.43
CA THR A 563 -27.19 -34.94 7.83
C THR A 563 -25.72 -34.53 7.77
N SER A 564 -25.44 -33.23 7.71
CA SER A 564 -24.07 -32.70 7.66
C SER A 564 -23.41 -32.71 9.05
N GLN A 565 -24.12 -32.29 10.10
CA GLN A 565 -23.67 -32.40 11.50
C GLN A 565 -23.56 -33.87 11.97
N GLN A 566 -24.51 -34.74 11.59
CA GLN A 566 -24.38 -36.17 11.88
C GLN A 566 -23.18 -36.84 11.20
N TYR A 567 -22.62 -36.25 10.15
CA TYR A 567 -21.44 -36.80 9.48
C TYR A 567 -20.16 -36.52 10.28
N LEU A 568 -20.02 -35.30 10.81
CA LEU A 568 -18.95 -34.92 11.74
C LEU A 568 -19.05 -35.71 13.06
N GLU A 569 -20.25 -35.82 13.66
CA GLU A 569 -20.49 -36.70 14.82
C GLU A 569 -20.17 -38.19 14.55
N ARG A 570 -20.34 -38.68 13.32
CA ARG A 570 -20.04 -40.07 12.96
C ARG A 570 -18.53 -40.31 12.79
N LEU A 571 -17.76 -39.30 12.41
CA LEU A 571 -16.29 -39.34 12.43
C LEU A 571 -15.79 -39.37 13.88
N GLU A 572 -16.43 -38.61 14.76
CA GLU A 572 -16.16 -38.54 16.19
C GLU A 572 -16.50 -39.86 16.92
N LYS A 573 -17.69 -40.42 16.68
CA LYS A 573 -18.13 -41.72 17.23
C LYS A 573 -17.30 -42.91 16.71
N ALA A 574 -16.62 -42.76 15.58
CA ALA A 574 -15.73 -43.78 15.03
C ALA A 574 -14.33 -43.78 15.71
N GLN A 575 -13.87 -42.64 16.23
CA GLN A 575 -12.62 -42.57 17.01
C GLN A 575 -12.81 -42.98 18.48
N ASN A 576 -13.95 -42.64 19.08
CA ASN A 576 -14.21 -42.92 20.49
C ASN A 576 -14.48 -44.41 20.82
N ARG A 577 -14.65 -45.30 19.83
CA ARG A 577 -14.94 -46.73 20.08
C ARG A 577 -13.71 -47.62 20.26
N ASP A 578 -12.53 -47.16 19.85
CA ASP A 578 -11.29 -47.95 19.94
C ASP A 578 -10.35 -47.51 21.09
N ALA A 579 -10.80 -46.59 21.96
CA ALA A 579 -10.01 -45.99 23.03
C ALA A 579 -10.43 -46.34 24.48
N ASP A 580 -11.28 -47.35 24.68
CA ASP A 580 -11.62 -47.82 26.04
C ASP A 580 -10.54 -48.78 26.58
N GLY A 581 -9.39 -48.24 26.97
CA GLY A 581 -8.37 -49.00 27.70
C GLY A 581 -7.03 -48.30 27.90
N TYR A 582 -6.94 -47.39 28.89
CA TYR A 582 -5.72 -46.83 29.49
C TYR A 582 -4.80 -45.99 28.57
N SER A 583 -4.83 -44.66 28.71
CA SER A 583 -3.67 -43.81 29.05
C SER A 583 -4.08 -42.33 29.08
N ASP A 584 -4.06 -41.75 30.27
CA ASP A 584 -4.14 -40.31 30.56
C ASP A 584 -2.79 -39.63 30.27
N ASP A 585 -2.31 -39.69 29.03
CA ASP A 585 -1.05 -39.05 28.62
C ASP A 585 -1.01 -38.73 27.11
N CYS A 586 -2.11 -38.22 26.55
CA CYS A 586 -2.06 -37.56 25.24
C CYS A 586 -1.63 -36.13 25.49
N THR A 587 -0.33 -35.88 25.45
CA THR A 587 0.24 -34.55 25.31
C THR A 587 -0.45 -33.82 24.17
N ASP A 588 -1.05 -32.70 24.54
CA ASP A 588 -1.56 -31.61 23.71
C ASP A 588 -0.44 -31.00 22.84
N ASP A 589 0.11 -31.78 21.90
CA ASP A 589 1.27 -31.38 21.06
C ASP A 589 0.99 -31.61 19.55
N GLY A 590 -0.25 -31.95 19.18
CA GLY A 590 -0.57 -32.45 17.83
C GLY A 590 -1.36 -31.52 16.91
N ALA A 591 -1.93 -30.44 17.45
CA ALA A 591 -2.90 -29.59 16.75
C ALA A 591 -2.69 -28.08 17.00
N GLU A 592 -1.50 -27.66 17.43
CA GLU A 592 -1.19 -26.22 17.39
C GLU A 592 -1.02 -25.80 15.93
N GLU A 593 -2.01 -25.05 15.40
CA GLU A 593 -1.85 -24.33 14.13
C GLU A 593 -0.62 -23.43 14.24
N THR A 594 0.27 -23.51 13.26
CA THR A 594 1.49 -22.67 13.30
C THR A 594 1.10 -21.20 13.09
N ALA A 595 1.83 -20.26 13.68
CA ALA A 595 1.55 -18.82 13.49
C ALA A 595 1.56 -18.40 12.00
N LEU A 596 2.22 -19.18 11.14
CA LEU A 596 2.29 -18.99 9.69
C LEU A 596 1.01 -19.40 8.95
N GLU A 597 0.06 -20.10 9.60
CA GLU A 597 -1.25 -20.44 9.02
C GLU A 597 -2.17 -19.23 8.86
N SER A 598 -1.85 -18.11 9.52
CA SER A 598 -2.48 -16.81 9.27
C SER A 598 -2.34 -16.35 7.81
N TYR A 599 -1.32 -16.81 7.09
CA TYR A 599 -1.12 -16.49 5.66
C TYR A 599 -1.87 -17.48 4.77
N THR A 600 -3.08 -17.09 4.37
CA THR A 600 -3.93 -17.92 3.50
C THR A 600 -3.59 -17.79 2.01
N THR A 601 -3.84 -18.87 1.26
CA THR A 601 -3.66 -18.95 -0.19
C THR A 601 -4.94 -19.37 -0.89
N THR A 602 -4.94 -19.40 -2.23
CA THR A 602 -6.07 -19.95 -3.00
C THR A 602 -6.43 -21.39 -2.63
N LEU A 603 -5.48 -22.16 -2.08
CA LEU A 603 -5.70 -23.56 -1.70
C LEU A 603 -6.45 -23.70 -0.38
N ASP A 604 -6.48 -22.65 0.44
CA ASP A 604 -7.09 -22.65 1.78
C ASP A 604 -8.53 -22.15 1.76
N SER A 605 -8.96 -21.56 0.64
CA SER A 605 -10.35 -21.12 0.47
C SER A 605 -11.33 -22.29 0.53
N GLU A 606 -12.47 -22.10 1.20
CA GLU A 606 -13.56 -23.10 1.26
C GLU A 606 -14.05 -23.52 -0.13
N ASN A 607 -13.98 -22.60 -1.09
CA ASN A 607 -14.39 -22.81 -2.47
C ASN A 607 -13.27 -23.38 -3.36
N CYS A 608 -12.17 -23.85 -2.77
CA CYS A 608 -11.08 -24.45 -3.52
C CYS A 608 -11.59 -25.69 -4.29
N PRO A 609 -11.45 -25.73 -5.63
CA PRO A 609 -11.94 -26.85 -6.43
C PRO A 609 -11.10 -28.13 -6.27
N ILE A 610 -9.97 -28.05 -5.56
CA ILE A 610 -8.98 -29.11 -5.43
C ILE A 610 -9.00 -29.63 -3.99
N ASP A 611 -9.53 -30.84 -3.83
CA ASP A 611 -9.52 -31.60 -2.59
C ASP A 611 -8.41 -32.67 -2.66
N GLU A 612 -7.54 -32.67 -1.65
CA GLU A 612 -6.35 -33.52 -1.58
C GLU A 612 -6.68 -35.01 -1.45
N TYR A 613 -7.74 -35.36 -0.71
CA TYR A 613 -8.23 -36.74 -0.57
C TYR A 613 -8.76 -37.27 -1.90
N SER A 614 -9.62 -36.49 -2.56
CA SER A 614 -10.20 -36.82 -3.87
C SER A 614 -9.13 -36.93 -4.95
N THR A 615 -8.16 -36.02 -4.94
CA THR A 615 -7.03 -36.02 -5.87
C THR A 615 -6.20 -37.29 -5.72
N PHE A 616 -5.78 -37.61 -4.49
CA PHE A 616 -5.01 -38.82 -4.20
C PHE A 616 -5.75 -40.10 -4.61
N LYS A 617 -7.04 -40.23 -4.25
CA LYS A 617 -7.86 -41.38 -4.63
C LYS A 617 -7.93 -41.55 -6.15
N ASN A 618 -8.21 -40.47 -6.87
CA ASN A 618 -8.33 -40.49 -8.32
C ASN A 618 -7.02 -40.93 -8.98
N ILE A 619 -5.88 -40.44 -8.49
CA ILE A 619 -4.56 -40.82 -9.02
C ILE A 619 -4.31 -42.31 -8.77
N LEU A 620 -4.41 -42.76 -7.51
CA LEU A 620 -4.05 -44.13 -7.14
C LEU A 620 -5.00 -45.18 -7.76
N THR A 621 -6.26 -44.83 -8.00
CA THR A 621 -7.23 -45.70 -8.70
C THR A 621 -6.93 -45.83 -10.20
N ASN A 622 -6.47 -44.74 -10.83
CA ASN A 622 -6.17 -44.72 -12.27
C ASN A 622 -4.76 -45.25 -12.60
N LEU A 623 -3.83 -45.20 -11.65
CA LEU A 623 -2.43 -45.56 -11.83
C LEU A 623 -2.20 -46.98 -12.36
N PRO A 624 -2.90 -48.04 -11.90
CA PRO A 624 -2.73 -49.39 -12.44
C PRO A 624 -3.02 -49.50 -13.94
N ASN A 625 -3.91 -48.65 -14.46
CA ASN A 625 -4.28 -48.61 -15.86
C ASN A 625 -3.29 -47.79 -16.71
N GLN A 626 -2.64 -46.80 -16.10
CA GLN A 626 -1.70 -45.89 -16.78
C GLN A 626 -0.26 -46.42 -16.76
N ASP A 627 0.20 -46.92 -15.60
CA ASP A 627 1.56 -47.43 -15.37
C ASP A 627 1.54 -48.53 -14.28
N SER A 628 1.26 -49.76 -14.71
CA SER A 628 1.14 -50.91 -13.81
C SER A 628 2.46 -51.26 -13.09
N GLY A 629 3.61 -51.01 -13.73
CA GLY A 629 4.92 -51.24 -13.13
C GLY A 629 5.19 -50.27 -11.99
N TRP A 630 4.81 -49.00 -12.18
CA TRP A 630 4.92 -47.99 -11.12
C TRP A 630 4.02 -48.28 -9.93
N TYR A 631 2.77 -48.65 -10.19
CA TYR A 631 1.84 -49.04 -9.13
C TYR A 631 2.40 -50.21 -8.30
N GLN A 632 2.96 -51.24 -8.95
CA GLN A 632 3.58 -52.36 -8.24
C GLN A 632 4.75 -51.93 -7.36
N LEU A 633 5.60 -51.01 -7.83
CA LEU A 633 6.74 -50.49 -7.06
C LEU A 633 6.28 -49.72 -5.81
N LEU A 634 5.29 -48.83 -5.95
CA LEU A 634 4.72 -48.08 -4.84
C LEU A 634 4.11 -49.00 -3.78
N MET A 635 3.43 -50.07 -4.22
CA MET A 635 2.77 -51.03 -3.33
C MET A 635 3.73 -52.07 -2.73
N SER A 636 4.97 -52.21 -3.26
CA SER A 636 5.88 -53.32 -2.94
C SER A 636 6.44 -53.33 -1.51
N GLY A 637 6.26 -52.25 -0.76
CA GLY A 637 6.77 -52.09 0.61
C GLY A 637 5.70 -51.78 1.67
N LEU A 638 4.42 -51.85 1.33
CA LEU A 638 3.34 -51.48 2.26
C LEU A 638 2.99 -52.60 3.24
N GLU A 639 2.83 -52.23 4.50
CA GLU A 639 2.29 -53.09 5.54
C GLU A 639 0.77 -53.27 5.42
N GLN A 640 0.23 -54.33 6.05
CA GLN A 640 -1.20 -54.60 6.04
C GLN A 640 -2.02 -53.51 6.75
N SER A 641 -1.42 -52.83 7.74
CA SER A 641 -1.96 -51.61 8.38
C SER A 641 -2.08 -50.48 7.36
N GLN A 642 -1.00 -50.16 6.67
CA GLN A 642 -0.95 -49.07 5.67
C GLN A 642 -1.92 -49.30 4.50
N MET A 643 -2.15 -50.55 4.08
CA MET A 643 -3.17 -50.85 3.08
C MET A 643 -4.58 -50.51 3.55
N LYS A 644 -4.89 -50.73 4.84
CA LYS A 644 -6.18 -50.31 5.42
C LYS A 644 -6.27 -48.79 5.50
N ASP A 645 -5.19 -48.11 5.88
CA ASP A 645 -5.18 -46.65 5.94
C ASP A 645 -5.48 -46.03 4.56
N ILE A 646 -4.99 -46.63 3.46
CA ILE A 646 -5.35 -46.21 2.09
C ILE A 646 -6.86 -46.36 1.84
N GLU A 647 -7.46 -47.48 2.26
CA GLU A 647 -8.91 -47.70 2.12
C GLU A 647 -9.71 -46.67 2.94
N GLU A 648 -9.23 -46.30 4.12
CA GLU A 648 -9.84 -45.23 4.94
C GLU A 648 -9.75 -43.86 4.26
N VAL A 649 -8.58 -43.51 3.72
CA VAL A 649 -8.39 -42.26 2.95
C VAL A 649 -9.36 -42.22 1.75
N PHE A 650 -9.56 -43.34 1.06
CA PHE A 650 -10.50 -43.42 -0.07
C PHE A 650 -11.94 -43.22 0.37
N LYS A 651 -12.32 -43.80 1.51
CA LYS A 651 -13.66 -43.66 2.06
C LYS A 651 -13.93 -42.22 2.49
N LEU A 652 -12.96 -41.58 3.12
CA LEU A 652 -13.03 -40.16 3.49
C LEU A 652 -13.12 -39.26 2.25
N ALA A 653 -12.38 -39.56 1.18
CA ALA A 653 -12.47 -38.86 -0.09
C ALA A 653 -13.89 -38.91 -0.70
N GLU A 654 -14.56 -40.07 -0.66
CA GLU A 654 -15.94 -40.20 -1.17
C GLU A 654 -16.93 -39.36 -0.36
N GLN A 655 -16.76 -39.37 0.96
CA GLN A 655 -17.65 -38.65 1.85
C GLN A 655 -17.49 -37.14 1.70
N ARG A 656 -16.25 -36.63 1.64
CA ARG A 656 -15.95 -35.21 1.40
C ARG A 656 -16.49 -34.75 0.05
N LYS A 657 -16.32 -35.56 -1.00
CA LYS A 657 -16.88 -35.25 -2.32
C LYS A 657 -18.42 -35.18 -2.28
N ALA A 658 -19.07 -36.14 -1.62
CA ALA A 658 -20.53 -36.13 -1.48
C ALA A 658 -21.03 -34.90 -0.71
N ALA A 659 -20.34 -34.50 0.36
CA ALA A 659 -20.65 -33.28 1.12
C ALA A 659 -20.51 -32.02 0.25
N ALA A 660 -19.40 -31.89 -0.50
CA ALA A 660 -19.19 -30.77 -1.40
C ALA A 660 -20.21 -30.69 -2.54
N ASP A 661 -20.61 -31.83 -3.11
CA ASP A 661 -21.66 -31.89 -4.13
C ASP A 661 -23.04 -31.51 -3.54
N SER A 662 -23.34 -31.90 -2.30
CA SER A 662 -24.55 -31.47 -1.59
C SER A 662 -24.58 -29.96 -1.33
N LYS A 663 -23.49 -29.37 -0.80
CA LYS A 663 -23.39 -27.91 -0.55
C LYS A 663 -23.59 -27.09 -1.84
N LYS A 664 -23.04 -27.55 -2.96
CA LYS A 664 -23.27 -26.92 -4.29
C LYS A 664 -24.72 -27.00 -4.76
N ILE A 665 -25.43 -28.08 -4.44
CA ILE A 665 -26.85 -28.22 -4.79
C ILE A 665 -27.69 -27.28 -3.94
N GLU A 666 -27.35 -27.12 -2.66
CA GLU A 666 -28.00 -26.17 -1.74
C GLU A 666 -27.80 -24.71 -2.21
N GLU A 667 -26.56 -24.30 -2.44
CA GLU A 667 -26.22 -22.97 -2.98
C GLU A 667 -26.86 -22.71 -4.36
N GLY A 668 -27.12 -23.76 -5.13
CA GLY A 668 -27.81 -23.74 -6.43
C GLY A 668 -29.33 -23.60 -6.35
N GLY A 669 -29.92 -23.51 -5.16
CA GLY A 669 -31.37 -23.41 -4.94
C GLY A 669 -32.08 -24.77 -4.80
N GLY A 670 -31.36 -25.81 -4.41
CA GLY A 670 -31.88 -27.16 -4.15
C GLY A 670 -32.03 -28.04 -5.40
N TYR A 671 -32.62 -29.22 -5.23
CA TYR A 671 -32.83 -30.17 -6.32
C TYR A 671 -33.87 -29.66 -7.33
N ALA A 672 -33.45 -29.42 -8.57
CA ALA A 672 -34.37 -29.14 -9.68
C ALA A 672 -35.13 -30.42 -10.09
N PHE A 673 -36.31 -30.64 -9.52
CA PHE A 673 -37.19 -31.72 -9.94
C PHE A 673 -37.75 -31.41 -11.35
N THR A 674 -37.26 -32.10 -12.38
CA THR A 674 -37.91 -32.07 -13.70
C THR A 674 -39.34 -32.59 -13.58
N ASN A 675 -40.30 -31.73 -13.93
CA ASN A 675 -41.74 -32.00 -13.91
C ASN A 675 -42.07 -33.22 -14.80
N ARG A 676 -42.05 -34.43 -14.24
CA ARG A 676 -42.54 -35.63 -14.92
C ARG A 676 -44.04 -35.46 -15.10
N GLN A 677 -44.50 -35.46 -16.35
CA GLN A 677 -45.94 -35.38 -16.68
C GLN A 677 -46.72 -36.43 -15.89
N VAL A 678 -47.60 -35.95 -15.00
CA VAL A 678 -48.60 -36.76 -14.32
C VAL A 678 -49.51 -37.38 -15.39
N PRO A 679 -49.65 -38.71 -15.49
CA PRO A 679 -50.51 -39.33 -16.49
C PRO A 679 -51.97 -38.90 -16.29
N THR A 680 -52.59 -38.30 -17.30
CA THR A 680 -53.95 -37.71 -17.27
C THR A 680 -55.10 -38.75 -17.27
N SER A 681 -54.85 -40.01 -16.91
CA SER A 681 -55.92 -41.01 -16.81
C SER A 681 -55.60 -42.05 -15.73
N PHE A 682 -55.83 -41.67 -14.47
CA PHE A 682 -56.00 -42.63 -13.39
C PHE A 682 -57.48 -42.67 -13.02
N ASN A 683 -58.16 -43.75 -13.39
CA ASN A 683 -59.61 -43.94 -13.19
C ASN A 683 -59.85 -44.63 -11.83
N PHE A 684 -60.28 -43.87 -10.81
CA PHE A 684 -60.75 -44.43 -9.55
C PHE A 684 -62.24 -44.77 -9.67
N GLY A 685 -62.56 -46.03 -10.02
CA GLY A 685 -63.95 -46.49 -10.02
C GLY A 685 -64.18 -47.86 -10.66
N SER A 686 -63.81 -48.94 -9.96
CA SER A 686 -64.52 -50.23 -10.02
C SER A 686 -63.98 -51.17 -8.93
N GLY A 687 -64.80 -51.43 -7.92
CA GLY A 687 -64.53 -52.34 -6.81
C GLY A 687 -65.49 -52.08 -5.67
#